data_AF-A0A7Y5L1A8-F1
#
_entry.id   AF-A0A7Y5L1A8-F1
#
_cell.length_a   1.000
_cell.length_b   1.000
_cell.length_c   1.000
_cell.angle_alpha   90.00
_cell.angle_beta   90.00
_cell.angle_gamma   90.00
#
_symmetry.space_group_name_H-M   'P 1'
#
loop_
_entity.id
_entity.type
_entity.pdbx_description
1 polymer ?
#
loop_
_entity_poly.entity_id
_entity_poly.type
_entity_poly.pdbx_seq_one_letter_code
_entity_poly.pdbx_strand_id
1 'polypeptide(L)'
;MVLVLPLIGAFVNGVFGKRLGKQAVRMMALSAIGGSFIASVLTFLSLPAAEHGAHAVPKLKWVAWRWLDLNVTGRNIPIDVVFGADAMTATMMLVVTGVGFLIHLYSSEYMKADPGYYRFFAYLNLFIFSMLVLILGDSMPILFVGWEGVGLCSYLLIGFWFTEEKNASAGKKAFIANRIGDFGLLLAMALLAYYSSTLTFDGIKATAGNALLQDVKIWPLGNLPTEEIWHKQFAAGSIWPNWLVDFFLPDKPITAKVSTLVGFSVFLGCAGKSAQIPLYVWLPDAMAGPTPVSALIHAATMVTAGVYLVARMCDVFVLSPAAMAVVAITGALTAVFAASMGFFQRDLKKVLAYSTVSQLGFMFMGVGVGAFTAGFFHVFTHAFFKACLFLGAGSVIHAMHARIHDTDQSQDMWNMGGLRKYMPITHVTYLVSCLSIAGTPLLFAGFWSKDEILWKAYSSEVAGPQGRVPPADLGFVDLLKSPQYMWQWPSWLGPTIYWVGIIGATMTAFYMFRSYFVTFWGEFRGWKIVPGYIDPHPHHADEDLDEAGHGTTDVDHHAPTKKHPHGHVDEPSMAHKSASHDDEHDDHAHDDHRGHEPIVPGEIDGPIPHESPLPMTVPLMILGAMAILAGFLGAEPIHVAPLIHKLEPIFEHATKLVVARDGIDPHGGTMWMMMVPGVAAMVVGSGAAYWAYHLQKGEPEFSFKRSMPGLYNLIYDKWRIDELYDATVIGMVDALADIFTMADKWIVDGVIARLTGMLAQGIGAVLRVFHTGRVQIYAASMVVGLLGMGWFFVQPHAHVVVDDEELRSTGKVVATASPGLGYSYAWSGEGLQPSKSDRVEFVVDQGKTREVVVTVRNVFGREAQAKVTVTRPAARPGPGQQPIMLQPLPQQGALTPPSGDAPPDQKPMKLEGNQVGGLLRGEVGQ
;
A
#
# COMPACT_ATOMS: atom_id res chain seq x y z
N MET A 1 21.80 -12.50 16.75
CA MET A 1 21.88 -11.41 17.76
C MET A 1 21.25 -10.12 17.25
N VAL A 2 21.63 -9.62 16.07
CA VAL A 2 21.02 -8.43 15.44
C VAL A 2 19.48 -8.43 15.50
N LEU A 3 18.83 -9.52 15.10
CA LEU A 3 17.36 -9.61 15.12
C LEU A 3 16.76 -9.74 16.53
N VAL A 4 17.41 -10.53 17.38
CA VAL A 4 16.83 -10.96 18.66
C VAL A 4 16.82 -9.82 19.70
N LEU A 5 17.86 -8.98 19.72
CA LEU A 5 17.98 -7.93 20.73
C LEU A 5 16.86 -6.88 20.64
N PRO A 6 16.53 -6.29 19.45
CA PRO A 6 15.40 -5.38 19.32
C PRO A 6 14.06 -6.04 19.66
N LEU A 7 13.87 -7.32 19.30
CA LEU A 7 12.66 -8.06 19.63
C LEU A 7 12.50 -8.24 21.15
N ILE A 8 13.56 -8.60 21.87
CA ILE A 8 13.56 -8.68 23.33
C ILE A 8 13.25 -7.30 23.93
N GLY A 9 13.88 -6.24 23.42
CA GLY A 9 13.60 -4.88 23.87
C GLY A 9 12.14 -4.48 23.66
N ALA A 10 11.54 -4.85 22.54
CA ALA A 10 10.12 -4.62 22.26
C ALA A 10 9.22 -5.42 23.21
N PHE A 11 9.52 -6.70 23.41
CA PHE A 11 8.76 -7.59 24.28
C PHE A 11 8.80 -7.15 25.75
N VAL A 12 9.99 -6.87 26.29
CA VAL A 12 10.17 -6.47 27.69
C VAL A 12 9.45 -5.14 27.96
N ASN A 13 9.65 -4.13 27.11
CA ASN A 13 8.99 -2.83 27.27
C ASN A 13 7.48 -2.91 27.00
N GLY A 14 7.02 -3.78 26.10
CA GLY A 14 5.61 -3.96 25.81
C GLY A 14 4.84 -4.66 26.94
N VAL A 15 5.39 -5.77 27.46
CA VAL A 15 4.73 -6.61 28.47
C VAL A 15 4.93 -6.10 29.89
N PHE A 16 6.17 -5.75 30.25
CA PHE A 16 6.53 -5.37 31.62
C PHE A 16 6.66 -3.85 31.79
N GLY A 17 6.66 -3.07 30.71
CA GLY A 17 6.96 -1.64 30.76
C GLY A 17 6.04 -0.79 31.63
N LYS A 18 4.78 -1.18 31.85
CA LYS A 18 3.88 -0.50 32.82
C LYS A 18 4.34 -0.67 34.27
N ARG A 19 5.00 -1.79 34.58
CA ARG A 19 5.51 -2.12 35.92
C ARG A 19 6.96 -1.66 36.12
N LEU A 20 7.68 -1.44 35.02
CA LEU A 20 9.05 -0.95 35.02
C LEU A 20 9.05 0.59 35.06
N GLY A 21 9.92 1.18 35.89
CA GLY A 21 10.11 2.64 35.89
C GLY A 21 10.67 3.15 34.55
N LYS A 22 10.47 4.44 34.24
CA LYS A 22 10.93 5.08 32.99
C LYS A 22 12.43 4.83 32.70
N GLN A 23 13.26 4.83 33.75
CA GLN A 23 14.70 4.57 33.61
C GLN A 23 15.00 3.13 33.14
N ALA A 24 14.29 2.12 33.65
CA ALA A 24 14.47 0.73 33.24
C ALA A 24 14.03 0.51 31.78
N VAL A 25 12.89 1.09 31.39
CA VAL A 25 12.39 1.08 30.00
C VAL A 25 13.41 1.72 29.06
N ARG A 26 13.97 2.89 29.43
CA ARG A 26 15.01 3.59 28.68
C ARG A 26 16.25 2.73 28.51
N MET A 27 16.76 2.15 29.59
CA MET A 27 17.97 1.31 29.57
C MET A 27 17.76 0.07 28.70
N MET A 28 16.61 -0.59 28.82
CA MET A 28 16.26 -1.75 27.99
C MET A 28 16.18 -1.36 26.51
N ALA A 29 15.54 -0.24 26.17
CA ALA A 29 15.44 0.20 24.79
C ALA A 29 16.82 0.52 24.18
N LEU A 30 17.65 1.30 24.88
CA LEU A 30 18.96 1.71 24.38
C LEU A 30 19.94 0.52 24.31
N SER A 31 19.97 -0.35 25.32
CA SER A 31 20.88 -1.51 25.32
C SER A 31 20.52 -2.54 24.25
N ALA A 32 19.22 -2.76 23.98
CA ALA A 32 18.76 -3.65 22.92
C ALA A 32 19.25 -3.19 21.54
N ILE A 33 19.02 -1.92 21.19
CA ILE A 33 19.42 -1.39 19.89
C ILE A 33 20.93 -1.18 19.81
N GLY A 34 21.57 -0.71 20.87
CA GLY A 34 23.03 -0.57 20.94
C GLY A 34 23.77 -1.90 20.78
N GLY A 35 23.30 -2.96 21.44
CA GLY A 35 23.85 -4.31 21.25
C GLY A 35 23.60 -4.85 19.84
N SER A 36 22.44 -4.54 19.25
CA SER A 36 22.17 -4.86 17.84
C SER A 36 23.12 -4.13 16.90
N PHE A 37 23.40 -2.84 17.14
CA PHE A 37 24.33 -2.04 16.33
C PHE A 37 25.75 -2.59 16.40
N ILE A 38 26.25 -2.96 17.58
CA ILE A 38 27.56 -3.60 17.73
C ILE A 38 27.61 -4.90 16.94
N ALA A 39 26.58 -5.75 17.03
CA ALA A 39 26.49 -6.98 16.25
C ALA A 39 26.44 -6.70 14.72
N SER A 40 25.79 -5.61 14.30
CA SER A 40 25.76 -5.18 12.90
C SER A 40 27.15 -4.77 12.39
N VAL A 41 27.90 -4.00 13.19
CA VAL A 41 29.29 -3.59 12.90
C VAL A 41 30.19 -4.81 12.78
N LEU A 42 30.12 -5.73 13.73
CA LEU A 42 30.91 -6.98 13.68
C LEU A 42 30.58 -7.81 12.44
N THR A 43 29.30 -7.91 12.08
CA THR A 43 28.88 -8.63 10.87
C THR A 43 29.42 -7.95 9.61
N PHE A 44 29.33 -6.62 9.50
CA PHE A 44 29.86 -5.87 8.36
C PHE A 44 31.38 -6.04 8.21
N LEU A 45 32.12 -6.00 9.33
CA LEU A 45 33.57 -6.20 9.34
C LEU A 45 33.98 -7.65 9.02
N SER A 46 33.14 -8.63 9.37
CA SER A 46 33.38 -10.05 9.07
C SER A 46 33.13 -10.44 7.62
N LEU A 47 32.44 -9.60 6.84
CA LEU A 47 32.17 -9.90 5.43
C LEU A 47 33.46 -9.77 4.60
N PRO A 48 33.90 -10.86 3.93
CA PRO A 48 35.03 -10.80 3.03
C PRO A 48 34.85 -9.70 1.97
N ALA A 49 35.94 -9.02 1.61
CA ALA A 49 35.92 -8.22 0.38
C ALA A 49 35.71 -9.18 -0.80
N ALA A 50 34.74 -8.89 -1.67
CA ALA A 50 34.56 -9.67 -2.88
C ALA A 50 35.75 -9.39 -3.82
N GLU A 51 36.43 -10.44 -4.29
CA GLU A 51 37.42 -10.29 -5.35
C GLU A 51 36.70 -10.00 -6.67
N HIS A 52 37.22 -9.06 -7.45
CA HIS A 52 36.68 -8.74 -8.78
C HIS A 52 36.75 -9.99 -9.67
N GLY A 53 35.60 -10.44 -10.18
CA GLY A 53 35.50 -11.65 -11.01
C GLY A 53 35.23 -12.96 -10.27
N ALA A 54 35.07 -12.94 -8.94
CA ALA A 54 34.62 -14.13 -8.21
C ALA A 54 33.18 -14.51 -8.61
N HIS A 55 32.95 -15.78 -8.96
CA HIS A 55 31.64 -16.28 -9.41
C HIS A 55 30.53 -16.25 -8.34
N ALA A 56 30.87 -16.04 -7.06
CA ALA A 56 29.92 -15.97 -5.96
C ALA A 56 30.21 -14.77 -5.05
N VAL A 57 29.22 -13.88 -4.91
CA VAL A 57 29.30 -12.76 -3.97
C VAL A 57 29.29 -13.30 -2.53
N PRO A 58 30.22 -12.87 -1.65
CA PRO A 58 30.26 -13.33 -0.27
C PRO A 58 28.97 -12.94 0.47
N LYS A 59 28.27 -13.95 0.96
CA LYS A 59 26.98 -13.82 1.64
C LYS A 59 26.91 -14.77 2.84
N LEU A 60 26.64 -14.23 4.01
CA LEU A 60 26.31 -15.02 5.19
C LEU A 60 24.87 -15.48 5.08
N LYS A 61 24.61 -16.78 5.19
CA LYS A 61 23.27 -17.35 5.09
C LYS A 61 22.96 -18.20 6.32
N TRP A 62 21.83 -17.93 6.95
CA TRP A 62 21.32 -18.67 8.10
C TRP A 62 19.90 -19.12 7.80
N VAL A 63 19.71 -20.44 7.66
CA VAL A 63 18.39 -21.07 7.54
C VAL A 63 17.93 -21.42 8.95
N ALA A 64 16.89 -20.75 9.43
CA ALA A 64 16.40 -20.93 10.79
C ALA A 64 15.56 -22.20 10.90
N TRP A 65 14.49 -22.32 10.10
CA TRP A 65 13.68 -23.52 9.95
C TRP A 65 12.86 -23.47 8.65
N ARG A 66 12.29 -24.61 8.27
CA ARG A 66 11.34 -24.72 7.16
C ARG A 66 9.95 -24.27 7.61
N TRP A 67 9.39 -23.23 6.99
CA TRP A 67 8.08 -22.70 7.35
C TRP A 67 6.95 -23.53 6.75
N LEU A 68 6.91 -23.63 5.42
CA LEU A 68 5.87 -24.38 4.71
C LEU A 68 6.32 -24.82 3.30
N ASP A 69 5.57 -25.74 2.72
CA ASP A 69 5.78 -26.30 1.39
C ASP A 69 4.62 -25.90 0.47
N LEU A 70 4.89 -25.17 -0.61
CA LEU A 70 3.87 -24.78 -1.58
C LEU A 70 3.92 -25.70 -2.80
N ASN A 71 2.84 -26.43 -3.06
CA ASN A 71 2.70 -27.14 -4.33
C ASN A 71 2.07 -26.21 -5.38
N VAL A 72 2.88 -25.77 -6.34
CA VAL A 72 2.42 -24.94 -7.47
C VAL A 72 2.76 -25.69 -8.75
N THR A 73 1.76 -25.96 -9.59
CA THR A 73 1.92 -26.69 -10.87
C THR A 73 2.58 -28.08 -10.74
N GLY A 74 2.36 -28.78 -9.62
CA GLY A 74 2.94 -30.11 -9.37
C GLY A 74 4.42 -30.07 -8.93
N ARG A 75 5.01 -28.89 -8.79
CA ARG A 75 6.35 -28.69 -8.19
C ARG A 75 6.20 -28.21 -6.75
N ASN A 76 6.97 -28.82 -5.86
CA ASN A 76 7.02 -28.38 -4.47
C ASN A 76 8.03 -27.25 -4.29
N ILE A 77 7.56 -26.08 -3.85
CA ILE A 77 8.36 -24.88 -3.62
C ILE A 77 8.65 -24.77 -2.12
N PRO A 78 9.92 -24.88 -1.73
CA PRO A 78 10.35 -24.68 -0.36
C PRO A 78 10.17 -23.23 0.14
N ILE A 79 9.39 -23.01 1.21
CA ILE A 79 9.41 -21.73 1.96
C ILE A 79 10.14 -21.93 3.28
N ASP A 80 11.39 -21.50 3.31
CA ASP A 80 12.23 -21.46 4.51
C ASP A 80 12.23 -20.07 5.16
N VAL A 81 12.28 -20.05 6.49
CA VAL A 81 12.67 -18.86 7.24
C VAL A 81 14.18 -18.74 7.16
N VAL A 82 14.63 -17.99 6.17
CA VAL A 82 16.04 -17.81 5.85
C VAL A 82 16.43 -16.34 5.94
N PHE A 83 17.55 -16.10 6.63
CA PHE A 83 18.17 -14.79 6.75
C PHE A 83 19.52 -14.78 6.05
N GLY A 84 19.78 -13.73 5.28
CA GLY A 84 21.00 -13.52 4.51
C GLY A 84 21.59 -12.14 4.78
N ALA A 85 22.91 -12.05 4.86
CA ALA A 85 23.63 -10.79 4.93
C ALA A 85 24.74 -10.75 3.87
N ASP A 86 24.55 -9.89 2.88
CA ASP A 86 25.55 -9.46 1.89
C ASP A 86 25.93 -7.98 2.14
N ALA A 87 26.80 -7.41 1.30
CA ALA A 87 27.27 -6.03 1.49
C ALA A 87 26.12 -4.99 1.48
N MET A 88 25.10 -5.18 0.63
CA MET A 88 23.93 -4.29 0.58
C MET A 88 23.10 -4.39 1.87
N THR A 89 22.79 -5.61 2.32
CA THR A 89 22.06 -5.83 3.57
C THR A 89 22.84 -5.31 4.77
N ALA A 90 24.14 -5.58 4.81
CA ALA A 90 24.99 -5.19 5.93
C ALA A 90 25.11 -3.67 6.04
N THR A 91 25.17 -2.96 4.90
CA THR A 91 25.11 -1.50 4.87
C THR A 91 23.78 -0.98 5.41
N MET A 92 22.64 -1.52 4.95
CA MET A 92 21.33 -1.14 5.51
C MET A 92 21.21 -1.48 6.99
N MET A 93 21.77 -2.61 7.42
CA MET A 93 21.74 -3.04 8.81
C MET A 93 22.48 -2.05 9.72
N LEU A 94 23.62 -1.51 9.28
CA LEU A 94 24.33 -0.42 9.96
C LEU A 94 23.50 0.85 10.05
N VAL A 95 22.84 1.24 8.96
CA VAL A 95 21.98 2.43 8.93
C VAL A 95 20.79 2.27 9.88
N VAL A 96 20.03 1.18 9.75
CA VAL A 96 18.83 0.91 10.55
C VAL A 96 19.17 0.87 12.04
N THR A 97 20.25 0.18 12.43
CA THR A 97 20.63 0.06 13.86
C THR A 97 21.37 1.28 14.38
N GLY A 98 22.24 1.92 13.59
CA GLY A 98 23.02 3.09 13.99
C GLY A 98 22.17 4.36 14.08
N VAL A 99 21.49 4.73 13.00
CA VAL A 99 20.54 5.87 12.99
C VAL A 99 19.38 5.58 13.95
N GLY A 100 18.91 4.33 13.98
CA GLY A 100 17.91 3.88 14.95
C GLY A 100 18.35 4.13 16.40
N PHE A 101 19.57 3.77 16.77
CA PHE A 101 20.12 4.02 18.11
C PHE A 101 20.13 5.51 18.48
N LEU A 102 20.57 6.38 17.55
CA LEU A 102 20.60 7.83 17.75
C LEU A 102 19.19 8.41 17.93
N ILE A 103 18.20 7.90 17.19
CA ILE A 103 16.78 8.28 17.36
C ILE A 103 16.25 7.81 18.71
N HIS A 104 16.63 6.62 19.19
CA HIS A 104 16.23 6.15 20.53
C HIS A 104 16.82 7.02 21.64
N LEU A 105 18.09 7.42 21.49
CA LEU A 105 18.75 8.33 22.43
C LEU A 105 18.04 9.69 22.49
N TYR A 106 17.77 10.28 21.32
CA TYR A 106 17.00 11.52 21.20
C TYR A 106 15.61 11.41 21.84
N SER A 107 14.91 10.32 21.55
CA SER A 107 13.54 10.10 22.02
C SER A 107 13.44 10.00 23.54
N SER A 108 14.53 9.62 24.21
CA SER A 108 14.54 9.39 25.65
C SER A 108 14.25 10.65 26.46
N GLU A 109 14.65 11.82 25.94
CA GLU A 109 14.35 13.13 26.52
C GLU A 109 13.09 13.74 25.88
N TYR A 110 12.93 13.66 24.56
CA TYR A 110 11.77 14.23 23.86
C TYR A 110 10.42 13.72 24.40
N MET A 111 10.34 12.44 24.75
CA MET A 111 9.12 11.80 25.27
C MET A 111 9.04 11.76 26.81
N LYS A 112 9.98 12.38 27.53
CA LYS A 112 10.13 12.21 28.99
C LYS A 112 8.88 12.55 29.79
N ALA A 113 8.15 13.58 29.35
CA ALA A 113 6.89 14.01 29.99
C ALA A 113 5.68 13.16 29.59
N ASP A 114 5.75 12.39 28.51
CA ASP A 114 4.61 11.66 27.96
C ASP A 114 4.26 10.41 28.83
N PRO A 115 2.97 10.17 29.12
CA PRO A 115 2.52 9.02 29.91
C PRO A 115 2.71 7.67 29.19
N GLY A 116 2.74 7.67 27.86
CA GLY A 116 2.91 6.50 26.99
C GLY A 116 4.35 6.07 26.75
N TYR A 117 5.31 6.50 27.58
CA TYR A 117 6.76 6.28 27.42
C TYR A 117 7.14 4.81 27.11
N TYR A 118 6.61 3.85 27.87
CA TYR A 118 6.93 2.42 27.67
C TYR A 118 6.39 1.86 26.35
N ARG A 119 5.19 2.27 25.96
CA ARG A 119 4.55 1.87 24.71
C ARG A 119 5.30 2.42 23.51
N PHE A 120 5.74 3.67 23.61
CA PHE A 120 6.53 4.34 22.58
C PHE A 120 7.83 3.56 22.28
N PHE A 121 8.62 3.24 23.31
CA PHE A 121 9.85 2.47 23.13
C PHE A 121 9.63 1.01 22.73
N ALA A 122 8.51 0.40 23.14
CA ALA A 122 8.14 -0.93 22.65
C ALA A 122 7.89 -0.90 21.13
N TYR A 123 7.16 0.09 20.64
CA TYR A 123 6.86 0.26 19.22
C TYR A 123 8.10 0.64 18.39
N LEU A 124 8.98 1.51 18.90
CA LEU A 124 10.25 1.82 18.22
C LEU A 124 11.15 0.58 18.08
N ASN A 125 11.31 -0.21 19.14
CA ASN A 125 12.07 -1.45 19.08
C ASN A 125 11.45 -2.46 18.11
N LEU A 126 10.12 -2.60 18.12
CA LEU A 126 9.39 -3.48 17.21
C LEU A 126 9.53 -3.03 15.75
N PHE A 127 9.62 -1.72 15.52
CA PHE A 127 9.88 -1.15 14.21
C PHE A 127 11.26 -1.56 13.71
N ILE A 128 12.31 -1.34 14.51
CA ILE A 128 13.68 -1.74 14.15
C ILE A 128 13.76 -3.23 13.89
N PHE A 129 13.14 -4.06 14.75
CA PHE A 129 13.04 -5.50 14.53
C PHE A 129 12.39 -5.83 13.18
N SER A 130 11.23 -5.26 12.88
CA SER A 130 10.49 -5.54 11.64
C SER A 130 11.28 -5.11 10.40
N MET A 131 11.97 -3.96 10.47
CA MET A 131 12.85 -3.49 9.41
C MET A 131 14.07 -4.40 9.23
N LEU A 132 14.64 -4.93 10.32
CA LEU A 132 15.73 -5.89 10.25
C LEU A 132 15.29 -7.22 9.62
N VAL A 133 14.07 -7.71 9.92
CA VAL A 133 13.48 -8.88 9.24
C VAL A 133 13.32 -8.62 7.74
N LEU A 134 12.86 -7.42 7.36
CA LEU A 134 12.68 -7.02 5.96
C LEU A 134 14.00 -7.08 5.20
N ILE A 135 15.06 -6.46 5.72
CA ILE A 135 16.34 -6.39 4.99
C ILE A 135 17.11 -7.72 5.05
N LEU A 136 17.08 -8.44 6.18
CA LEU A 136 17.81 -9.71 6.33
C LEU A 136 17.07 -10.88 5.69
N GLY A 137 15.79 -10.76 5.34
CA GLY A 137 15.06 -11.84 4.68
C GLY A 137 15.72 -12.22 3.36
N ASP A 138 16.12 -13.48 3.20
CA ASP A 138 16.75 -14.00 1.96
C ASP A 138 15.73 -14.65 1.00
N SER A 139 14.45 -14.37 1.22
CA SER A 139 13.35 -14.80 0.37
C SER A 139 12.24 -13.75 0.39
N MET A 140 11.47 -13.69 -0.70
CA MET A 140 10.34 -12.76 -0.84
C MET A 140 9.30 -12.91 0.29
N PRO A 141 8.92 -14.13 0.74
CA PRO A 141 7.99 -14.29 1.86
C PRO A 141 8.51 -13.72 3.18
N ILE A 142 9.79 -13.92 3.51
CA ILE A 142 10.37 -13.38 4.76
C ILE A 142 10.53 -11.87 4.68
N LEU A 143 10.93 -11.35 3.52
CA LEU A 143 10.92 -9.91 3.27
C LEU A 143 9.50 -9.35 3.45
N PHE A 144 8.47 -10.03 2.92
CA PHE A 144 7.07 -9.64 3.05
C PHE A 144 6.58 -9.63 4.51
N VAL A 145 7.01 -10.58 5.34
CA VAL A 145 6.73 -10.55 6.79
C VAL A 145 7.30 -9.28 7.44
N GLY A 146 8.54 -8.92 7.11
CA GLY A 146 9.14 -7.67 7.58
C GLY A 146 8.43 -6.42 7.02
N TRP A 147 8.04 -6.47 5.75
CA TRP A 147 7.32 -5.42 5.02
C TRP A 147 5.98 -5.05 5.69
N GLU A 148 5.22 -6.08 6.03
CA GLU A 148 3.98 -6.01 6.80
C GLU A 148 4.21 -5.54 8.23
N GLY A 149 5.23 -6.09 8.90
CA GLY A 149 5.63 -5.68 10.25
C GLY A 149 5.96 -4.20 10.34
N VAL A 150 6.71 -3.66 9.36
CA VAL A 150 7.02 -2.22 9.26
C VAL A 150 5.74 -1.40 9.03
N GLY A 151 4.81 -1.88 8.20
CA GLY A 151 3.51 -1.24 7.98
C GLY A 151 2.61 -1.18 9.23
N LEU A 152 2.63 -2.25 10.03
CA LEU A 152 1.93 -2.29 11.31
C LEU A 152 2.58 -1.33 12.32
N CYS A 153 3.91 -1.35 12.43
CA CYS A 153 4.64 -0.48 13.35
C CYS A 153 4.45 1.01 13.01
N SER A 154 4.43 1.37 11.72
CA SER A 154 4.14 2.75 11.31
C SER A 154 2.71 3.17 11.67
N TYR A 155 1.72 2.29 11.47
CA TYR A 155 0.34 2.56 11.87
C TYR A 155 0.25 2.88 13.37
N LEU A 156 0.88 2.05 14.20
CA LEU A 156 0.89 2.21 15.66
C LEU A 156 1.64 3.47 16.14
N LEU A 157 2.69 3.87 15.44
CA LEU A 157 3.49 5.04 15.80
C LEU A 157 2.93 6.37 15.25
N ILE A 158 2.34 6.38 14.06
CA ILE A 158 1.65 7.56 13.51
C ILE A 158 0.41 7.85 14.36
N GLY A 159 -0.38 6.81 14.65
CA GLY A 159 -1.54 6.89 15.54
C GLY A 159 -1.18 6.81 17.03
N PHE A 160 0.03 7.18 17.44
CA PHE A 160 0.46 7.02 18.84
C PHE A 160 -0.42 7.80 19.81
N TRP A 161 -0.75 9.05 19.47
CA TRP A 161 -1.73 9.89 20.17
C TRP A 161 -3.14 9.69 19.57
N PHE A 162 -3.64 8.46 19.66
CA PHE A 162 -4.92 8.00 19.11
C PHE A 162 -6.16 8.70 19.68
N THR A 163 -6.02 9.48 20.74
CA THR A 163 -7.13 10.27 21.34
C THR A 163 -7.57 11.41 20.44
N GLU A 164 -6.68 11.90 19.56
CA GLU A 164 -6.99 12.91 18.55
C GLU A 164 -7.40 12.24 17.24
N GLU A 165 -8.59 12.58 16.74
CA GLU A 165 -9.14 11.99 15.50
C GLU A 165 -8.22 12.24 14.29
N LYS A 166 -7.59 13.42 14.22
CA LYS A 166 -6.60 13.78 13.19
C LYS A 166 -5.43 12.79 13.14
N ASN A 167 -4.93 12.35 14.30
CA ASN A 167 -3.78 11.44 14.38
C ASN A 167 -4.21 9.99 14.08
N ALA A 168 -5.39 9.59 14.56
CA ALA A 168 -5.94 8.26 14.28
C ALA A 168 -6.28 8.07 12.79
N SER A 169 -6.90 9.06 12.16
CA SER A 169 -7.23 9.04 10.73
C SER A 169 -5.98 9.05 9.85
N ALA A 170 -4.94 9.82 10.20
CA ALA A 170 -3.64 9.80 9.53
C ALA A 170 -2.99 8.40 9.57
N GLY A 171 -3.00 7.74 10.74
CA GLY A 171 -2.52 6.36 10.88
C GLY A 171 -3.28 5.41 9.95
N LYS A 172 -4.62 5.47 9.95
CA LYS A 172 -5.47 4.63 9.09
C LYS A 172 -5.17 4.85 7.60
N LYS A 173 -5.06 6.11 7.16
CA LYS A 173 -4.74 6.46 5.77
C LYS A 173 -3.40 5.87 5.33
N ALA A 174 -2.37 5.99 6.17
CA ALA A 174 -1.07 5.37 5.92
C ALA A 174 -1.13 3.84 5.84
N PHE A 175 -1.90 3.19 6.70
CA PHE A 175 -2.05 1.74 6.67
C PHE A 175 -2.74 1.26 5.38
N ILE A 176 -3.84 1.91 4.98
CA ILE A 176 -4.60 1.55 3.78
C ILE A 176 -3.77 1.80 2.50
N ALA A 177 -3.13 2.97 2.38
CA ALA A 177 -2.32 3.30 1.21
C ALA A 177 -1.17 2.30 1.01
N ASN A 178 -0.52 1.88 2.10
CA ASN A 178 0.49 0.84 2.06
C ASN A 178 -0.09 -0.52 1.66
N ARG A 179 -1.28 -0.87 2.17
CA ARG A 179 -1.95 -2.14 1.87
C ARG A 179 -2.32 -2.30 0.39
N ILE A 180 -2.68 -1.21 -0.27
CA ILE A 180 -2.92 -1.18 -1.71
C ILE A 180 -1.63 -1.53 -2.47
N GLY A 181 -0.48 -1.03 -2.02
CA GLY A 181 0.82 -1.44 -2.54
C GLY A 181 1.13 -2.92 -2.27
N ASP A 182 0.86 -3.39 -1.05
CA ASP A 182 1.16 -4.77 -0.62
C ASP A 182 0.46 -5.82 -1.50
N PHE A 183 -0.70 -5.51 -2.08
CA PHE A 183 -1.36 -6.32 -3.11
C PHE A 183 -0.48 -6.58 -4.33
N GLY A 184 0.26 -5.58 -4.81
CA GLY A 184 1.21 -5.72 -5.90
C GLY A 184 2.34 -6.70 -5.55
N LEU A 185 2.85 -6.65 -4.32
CA LEU A 185 3.90 -7.56 -3.87
C LEU A 185 3.40 -9.01 -3.74
N LEU A 186 2.15 -9.21 -3.29
CA LEU A 186 1.49 -10.52 -3.30
C LEU A 186 1.34 -11.07 -4.72
N LEU A 187 0.91 -10.23 -5.67
CA LEU A 187 0.79 -10.61 -7.08
C LEU A 187 2.16 -10.99 -7.68
N ALA A 188 3.21 -10.22 -7.37
CA ALA A 188 4.58 -10.52 -7.79
C ALA A 188 5.04 -11.89 -7.26
N MET A 189 4.80 -12.19 -5.99
CA MET A 189 5.13 -13.50 -5.41
C MET A 189 4.34 -14.64 -6.06
N ALA A 190 3.05 -14.44 -6.36
CA ALA A 190 2.24 -15.44 -7.06
C ALA A 190 2.79 -15.73 -8.47
N LEU A 191 3.15 -14.68 -9.23
CA LEU A 191 3.75 -14.80 -10.55
C LEU A 191 5.12 -15.49 -10.50
N LEU A 192 5.98 -15.12 -9.55
CA LEU A 192 7.28 -15.76 -9.36
C LEU A 192 7.14 -17.23 -8.97
N ALA A 193 6.23 -17.55 -8.05
CA ALA A 193 5.97 -18.94 -7.67
C ALA A 193 5.48 -19.77 -8.87
N TYR A 194 4.61 -19.21 -9.71
CA TYR A 194 4.08 -19.89 -10.89
C TYR A 194 5.13 -20.11 -11.98
N TYR A 195 5.87 -19.07 -12.37
CA TYR A 195 6.80 -19.14 -13.52
C TYR A 195 8.22 -19.59 -13.15
N SER A 196 8.77 -19.08 -12.04
CA SER A 196 10.16 -19.37 -11.64
C SER A 196 10.27 -20.59 -10.72
N SER A 197 9.16 -21.07 -10.14
CA SER A 197 9.11 -22.15 -9.15
C SER A 197 10.02 -21.93 -7.94
N THR A 198 10.35 -20.67 -7.61
CA THR A 198 11.18 -20.28 -6.47
C THR A 198 10.81 -18.90 -5.98
N LEU A 199 11.04 -18.65 -4.68
CA LEU A 199 10.80 -17.36 -4.04
C LEU A 199 12.03 -16.84 -3.28
N THR A 200 13.17 -17.53 -3.41
CA THR A 200 14.47 -17.09 -2.88
C THR A 200 15.16 -16.15 -3.87
N PHE A 201 15.86 -15.11 -3.41
CA PHE A 201 16.50 -14.15 -4.31
C PHE A 201 17.55 -14.80 -5.23
N ASP A 202 18.36 -15.70 -4.70
CA ASP A 202 19.37 -16.42 -5.49
C ASP A 202 18.72 -17.31 -6.57
N GLY A 203 17.60 -17.98 -6.23
CA GLY A 203 16.84 -18.80 -7.17
C GLY A 203 16.14 -17.98 -8.26
N ILE A 204 15.59 -16.81 -7.89
CA ILE A 204 14.98 -15.88 -8.85
C ILE A 204 16.06 -15.41 -9.82
N LYS A 205 17.23 -15.00 -9.33
CA LYS A 205 18.37 -14.60 -10.16
C LYS A 205 18.79 -15.70 -11.15
N ALA A 206 18.90 -16.95 -10.68
CA ALA A 206 19.30 -18.08 -11.51
C ALA A 206 18.28 -18.43 -12.61
N THR A 207 16.99 -18.18 -12.37
CA THR A 207 15.91 -18.53 -13.32
C THR A 207 15.45 -17.35 -14.17
N ALA A 208 15.85 -16.12 -13.82
CA ALA A 208 15.37 -14.88 -14.41
C ALA A 208 15.49 -14.87 -15.95
N GLY A 209 16.68 -15.19 -16.48
CA GLY A 209 16.95 -15.15 -17.92
C GLY A 209 16.15 -16.14 -18.78
N ASN A 210 15.58 -17.21 -18.18
CA ASN A 210 14.85 -18.24 -18.91
C ASN A 210 13.34 -18.22 -18.62
N ALA A 211 12.96 -18.18 -17.34
CA ALA A 211 11.56 -18.26 -16.91
C ALA A 211 10.82 -16.93 -17.07
N LEU A 212 11.49 -15.79 -16.83
CA LEU A 212 10.83 -14.49 -16.82
C LEU A 212 10.73 -13.83 -18.21
N LEU A 213 11.39 -14.39 -19.23
CA LEU A 213 11.27 -13.93 -20.61
C LEU A 213 10.14 -14.62 -21.41
N GLN A 214 9.35 -15.47 -20.74
CA GLN A 214 8.17 -16.10 -21.33
C GLN A 214 7.07 -15.09 -21.65
N ASP A 215 6.30 -15.36 -22.70
CA ASP A 215 5.18 -14.54 -23.15
C ASP A 215 3.88 -14.93 -22.43
N VAL A 216 3.23 -13.95 -21.82
CA VAL A 216 1.92 -14.08 -21.18
C VAL A 216 0.89 -13.38 -22.05
N LYS A 217 -0.18 -14.12 -22.36
CA LYS A 217 -1.36 -13.60 -23.08
C LYS A 217 -2.36 -13.06 -22.07
N ILE A 218 -2.63 -11.76 -22.14
CA ILE A 218 -3.52 -11.04 -21.22
C ILE A 218 -4.81 -10.69 -21.96
N TRP A 219 -5.92 -11.02 -21.33
CA TRP A 219 -7.27 -10.62 -21.73
C TRP A 219 -7.84 -9.69 -20.64
N PRO A 220 -7.93 -8.37 -20.88
CA PRO A 220 -8.33 -7.40 -19.86
C PRO A 220 -9.70 -7.68 -19.23
N LEU A 221 -10.65 -8.19 -20.00
CA LEU A 221 -11.99 -8.59 -19.55
C LEU A 221 -12.29 -10.08 -19.75
N GLY A 222 -11.23 -10.91 -19.80
CA GLY A 222 -11.34 -12.36 -20.04
C GLY A 222 -11.53 -12.72 -21.52
N ASN A 223 -11.27 -13.99 -21.85
CA ASN A 223 -11.47 -14.53 -23.19
C ASN A 223 -12.96 -14.86 -23.39
N LEU A 224 -13.80 -13.82 -23.46
CA LEU A 224 -15.21 -13.98 -23.80
C LEU A 224 -15.29 -14.42 -25.27
N PRO A 225 -16.11 -15.42 -25.62
CA PRO A 225 -16.33 -15.83 -27.01
C PRO A 225 -17.16 -14.78 -27.73
N THR A 226 -16.56 -13.63 -28.03
CA THR A 226 -17.22 -12.49 -28.67
C THR A 226 -16.64 -12.22 -30.04
N GLU A 227 -16.62 -13.24 -30.90
CA GLU A 227 -16.30 -13.07 -32.31
C GLU A 227 -17.41 -12.35 -33.12
N GLU A 228 -18.57 -12.01 -32.54
CA GLU A 228 -19.62 -11.30 -33.32
C GLU A 228 -20.51 -10.28 -32.59
N ILE A 229 -20.80 -10.44 -31.29
CA ILE A 229 -21.92 -9.73 -30.66
C ILE A 229 -21.50 -8.38 -30.03
N TRP A 230 -20.37 -8.32 -29.33
CA TRP A 230 -20.03 -7.15 -28.51
C TRP A 230 -19.41 -5.98 -29.29
N HIS A 231 -18.46 -6.25 -30.19
CA HIS A 231 -17.76 -5.19 -30.92
C HIS A 231 -18.68 -4.37 -31.83
N LYS A 232 -19.71 -4.99 -32.44
CA LYS A 232 -20.64 -4.28 -33.34
C LYS A 232 -21.76 -3.53 -32.61
N GLN A 233 -22.18 -3.96 -31.42
CA GLN A 233 -23.26 -3.30 -30.67
C GLN A 233 -22.78 -2.25 -29.67
N PHE A 234 -21.62 -2.45 -29.03
CA PHE A 234 -21.08 -1.46 -28.10
C PHE A 234 -20.29 -0.38 -28.82
N ALA A 235 -19.37 -0.71 -29.75
CA ALA A 235 -18.56 0.32 -30.40
C ALA A 235 -19.36 1.25 -31.33
N ALA A 236 -20.47 0.77 -31.90
CA ALA A 236 -21.32 1.57 -32.80
C ALA A 236 -22.25 2.56 -32.07
N GLY A 237 -22.38 2.48 -30.74
CA GLY A 237 -23.25 3.36 -29.92
C GLY A 237 -22.66 3.78 -28.57
N SER A 238 -21.39 3.50 -28.32
CA SER A 238 -20.70 3.77 -27.05
C SER A 238 -20.30 5.24 -26.94
N ILE A 239 -20.57 5.83 -25.78
CA ILE A 239 -20.08 7.15 -25.34
C ILE A 239 -18.56 7.16 -25.08
N TRP A 240 -17.94 5.99 -25.01
CA TRP A 240 -16.52 5.84 -24.73
C TRP A 240 -15.68 5.93 -26.02
N PRO A 241 -14.50 6.57 -25.96
CA PRO A 241 -13.58 6.63 -27.10
C PRO A 241 -13.20 5.24 -27.63
N ASN A 242 -13.15 5.08 -28.96
CA ASN A 242 -12.83 3.80 -29.61
C ASN A 242 -11.53 3.17 -29.10
N TRP A 243 -10.48 3.98 -28.86
CA TRP A 243 -9.21 3.48 -28.33
C TRP A 243 -9.35 2.78 -26.96
N LEU A 244 -10.32 3.21 -26.15
CA LEU A 244 -10.57 2.65 -24.82
C LEU A 244 -11.37 1.36 -24.92
N VAL A 245 -12.35 1.31 -25.83
CA VAL A 245 -13.10 0.08 -26.14
C VAL A 245 -12.14 -1.00 -26.66
N ASP A 246 -11.27 -0.64 -27.61
CA ASP A 246 -10.25 -1.53 -28.19
C ASP A 246 -9.21 -2.01 -27.15
N PHE A 247 -8.95 -1.21 -26.11
CA PHE A 247 -8.04 -1.61 -25.03
C PHE A 247 -8.67 -2.63 -24.09
N PHE A 248 -9.92 -2.41 -23.68
CA PHE A 248 -10.62 -3.30 -22.75
C PHE A 248 -11.15 -4.58 -23.41
N LEU A 249 -11.49 -4.51 -24.69
CA LEU A 249 -11.97 -5.61 -25.53
C LEU A 249 -11.09 -5.68 -26.78
N PRO A 250 -9.85 -6.20 -26.69
CA PRO A 250 -8.98 -6.30 -27.86
C PRO A 250 -9.33 -7.55 -28.70
N ASP A 251 -9.34 -7.40 -30.03
CA ASP A 251 -9.55 -8.53 -30.98
C ASP A 251 -8.48 -9.64 -30.86
N LYS A 252 -7.31 -9.30 -30.29
CA LYS A 252 -6.18 -10.22 -30.05
C LYS A 252 -5.66 -10.04 -28.63
N PRO A 253 -5.17 -11.12 -27.98
CA PRO A 253 -4.62 -11.00 -26.63
C PRO A 253 -3.39 -10.09 -26.60
N ILE A 254 -3.33 -9.20 -25.60
CA ILE A 254 -2.15 -8.38 -25.35
C ILE A 254 -1.05 -9.30 -24.83
N THR A 255 0.10 -9.32 -25.50
CA THR A 255 1.23 -10.17 -25.10
C THR A 255 2.21 -9.35 -24.27
N ALA A 256 2.50 -9.79 -23.05
CA ALA A 256 3.48 -9.16 -22.16
C ALA A 256 4.46 -10.18 -21.62
N LYS A 257 5.71 -9.75 -21.38
CA LYS A 257 6.71 -10.60 -20.73
C LYS A 257 6.41 -10.76 -19.25
N VAL A 258 6.68 -11.95 -18.70
CA VAL A 258 6.55 -12.22 -17.25
C VAL A 258 7.39 -11.22 -16.45
N SER A 259 8.62 -10.90 -16.89
CA SER A 259 9.50 -9.91 -16.25
C SER A 259 8.84 -8.54 -16.09
N THR A 260 8.10 -8.08 -17.11
CA THR A 260 7.36 -6.81 -17.07
C THR A 260 6.21 -6.86 -16.07
N LEU A 261 5.44 -7.96 -16.03
CA LEU A 261 4.34 -8.12 -15.08
C LEU A 261 4.83 -8.20 -13.64
N VAL A 262 5.89 -8.97 -13.39
CA VAL A 262 6.54 -9.04 -12.08
C VAL A 262 7.11 -7.68 -11.70
N GLY A 263 7.81 -6.99 -12.62
CA GLY A 263 8.37 -5.66 -12.40
C GLY A 263 7.32 -4.62 -12.00
N PHE A 264 6.19 -4.55 -12.72
CA PHE A 264 5.08 -3.65 -12.36
C PHE A 264 4.43 -4.02 -11.02
N SER A 265 4.26 -5.31 -10.75
CA SER A 265 3.66 -5.80 -9.50
C SER A 265 4.55 -5.46 -8.30
N VAL A 266 5.86 -5.70 -8.41
CA VAL A 266 6.86 -5.31 -7.39
C VAL A 266 6.89 -3.79 -7.23
N PHE A 267 6.88 -3.04 -8.34
CA PHE A 267 6.89 -1.58 -8.31
C PHE A 267 5.66 -1.01 -7.61
N LEU A 268 4.46 -1.58 -7.81
CA LEU A 268 3.25 -1.17 -7.09
C LEU A 268 3.41 -1.30 -5.56
N GLY A 269 4.02 -2.39 -5.10
CA GLY A 269 4.43 -2.54 -3.70
C GLY A 269 5.37 -1.44 -3.25
N CYS A 270 6.45 -1.25 -4.00
CA CYS A 270 7.46 -0.23 -3.70
C CYS A 270 6.87 1.19 -3.68
N ALA A 271 5.94 1.50 -4.58
CA ALA A 271 5.29 2.80 -4.68
C ALA A 271 4.47 3.13 -3.42
N GLY A 272 3.80 2.15 -2.82
CA GLY A 272 3.06 2.32 -1.57
C GLY A 272 3.97 2.74 -0.41
N LYS A 273 4.99 1.94 -0.10
CA LYS A 273 5.90 2.20 1.05
C LYS A 273 6.81 3.40 0.85
N SER A 274 7.26 3.65 -0.38
CA SER A 274 8.17 4.76 -0.71
C SER A 274 7.43 6.01 -1.19
N ALA A 275 6.12 6.10 -0.95
CA ALA A 275 5.30 7.27 -1.24
C ALA A 275 5.53 7.82 -2.65
N GLN A 276 5.55 6.95 -3.66
CA GLN A 276 5.67 7.37 -5.06
C GLN A 276 4.30 7.73 -5.62
N ILE A 277 4.26 8.52 -6.69
CA ILE A 277 3.01 8.76 -7.40
C ILE A 277 2.46 7.41 -7.90
N PRO A 278 1.19 7.08 -7.62
CA PRO A 278 0.15 7.96 -7.08
C PRO A 278 -0.11 7.81 -5.55
N LEU A 279 0.53 6.86 -4.87
CA LEU A 279 0.31 6.49 -3.46
C LEU A 279 1.10 7.34 -2.44
N TYR A 280 1.49 8.58 -2.76
CA TYR A 280 2.33 9.41 -1.88
C TYR A 280 1.57 10.09 -0.73
N VAL A 281 0.24 10.16 -0.84
CA VAL A 281 -0.64 11.06 -0.08
C VAL A 281 -0.58 10.85 1.44
N TRP A 282 -0.23 9.65 1.90
CA TRP A 282 -0.19 9.34 3.33
C TRP A 282 1.02 9.95 4.07
N LEU A 283 2.13 10.21 3.37
CA LEU A 283 3.39 10.57 4.02
C LEU A 283 3.36 11.97 4.68
N PRO A 284 2.79 13.02 4.08
CA PRO A 284 2.64 14.31 4.75
C PRO A 284 1.73 14.25 5.97
N ASP A 285 0.68 13.42 5.95
CA ASP A 285 -0.26 13.27 7.06
C ASP A 285 0.36 12.44 8.20
N ALA A 286 1.34 11.58 7.91
CA ALA A 286 2.11 10.86 8.91
C ALA A 286 2.89 11.79 9.88
N MET A 287 3.01 13.08 9.58
CA MET A 287 3.61 14.10 10.46
C MET A 287 2.78 14.43 11.70
N ALA A 288 1.56 13.88 11.79
CA ALA A 288 0.76 13.82 13.01
C ALA A 288 1.47 13.10 14.16
N GLY A 289 2.32 12.11 13.86
CA GLY A 289 3.06 11.36 14.88
C GLY A 289 4.15 12.17 15.58
N PRO A 290 4.72 11.64 16.68
CA PRO A 290 5.86 12.25 17.36
C PRO A 290 7.07 12.43 16.43
N THR A 291 7.79 13.55 16.54
CA THR A 291 8.90 13.88 15.63
C THR A 291 10.01 12.81 15.53
N PRO A 292 10.39 12.09 16.61
CA PRO A 292 11.36 11.00 16.47
C PRO A 292 10.87 9.83 15.61
N VAL A 293 9.55 9.60 15.55
CA VAL A 293 8.93 8.62 14.64
C VAL A 293 9.11 9.08 13.20
N SER A 294 8.85 10.35 12.91
CA SER A 294 9.07 10.94 11.58
C SER A 294 10.53 10.76 11.14
N ALA A 295 11.49 11.02 12.03
CA ALA A 295 12.90 10.76 11.75
C ALA A 295 13.16 9.28 11.39
N LEU A 296 12.58 8.33 12.12
CA LEU A 296 12.78 6.90 11.88
C LEU A 296 12.17 6.43 10.56
N ILE A 297 10.91 6.80 10.30
CA ILE A 297 10.13 6.42 9.11
C ILE A 297 10.80 6.96 7.85
N HIS A 298 11.25 8.21 7.88
CA HIS A 298 11.74 8.93 6.71
C HIS A 298 13.23 8.73 6.42
N ALA A 299 14.04 8.44 7.44
CA ALA A 299 15.49 8.36 7.26
C ALA A 299 15.95 6.91 7.01
N ALA A 300 15.62 5.99 7.91
CA ALA A 300 16.31 4.71 7.98
C ALA A 300 15.46 3.51 7.56
N THR A 301 14.13 3.62 7.54
CA THR A 301 13.27 2.43 7.58
C THR A 301 12.21 2.32 6.48
N MET A 302 10.97 2.74 6.75
CA MET A 302 9.80 2.42 5.91
C MET A 302 9.95 2.92 4.48
N VAL A 303 10.33 4.19 4.30
CA VAL A 303 10.32 4.77 2.97
C VAL A 303 11.47 4.29 2.07
N THR A 304 12.54 3.76 2.67
CA THR A 304 13.70 3.24 1.94
C THR A 304 13.52 1.76 1.54
N ALA A 305 12.55 1.06 2.13
CA ALA A 305 12.25 -0.34 1.85
C ALA A 305 11.91 -0.59 0.37
N GLY A 306 11.19 0.33 -0.29
CA GLY A 306 10.88 0.21 -1.72
C GLY A 306 12.11 0.31 -2.60
N VAL A 307 13.00 1.28 -2.36
CA VAL A 307 14.27 1.40 -3.09
C VAL A 307 15.13 0.15 -2.87
N TYR A 308 15.20 -0.33 -1.63
CA TYR A 308 15.91 -1.56 -1.28
C TYR A 308 15.38 -2.77 -2.05
N LEU A 309 14.06 -2.93 -2.15
CA LEU A 309 13.45 -4.04 -2.88
C LEU A 309 13.70 -3.96 -4.39
N VAL A 310 13.62 -2.77 -5.01
CA VAL A 310 13.96 -2.58 -6.43
C VAL A 310 15.42 -2.91 -6.68
N ALA A 311 16.34 -2.44 -5.83
CA ALA A 311 17.77 -2.75 -5.92
C ALA A 311 18.03 -4.25 -5.73
N ARG A 312 17.37 -4.90 -4.76
CA ARG A 312 17.45 -6.35 -4.52
C ARG A 312 16.92 -7.17 -5.69
N MET A 313 15.95 -6.66 -6.42
CA MET A 313 15.34 -7.29 -7.60
C MET A 313 15.88 -6.73 -8.92
N CYS A 314 17.06 -6.08 -8.93
CA CYS A 314 17.66 -5.50 -10.12
C CYS A 314 17.73 -6.47 -11.30
N ASP A 315 18.10 -7.74 -11.04
CA ASP A 315 18.17 -8.80 -12.05
C ASP A 315 16.81 -9.10 -12.74
N VAL A 316 15.68 -8.80 -12.09
CA VAL A 316 14.33 -8.90 -12.69
C VAL A 316 13.99 -7.63 -13.46
N PHE A 317 14.28 -6.46 -12.91
CA PHE A 317 13.97 -5.17 -13.53
C PHE A 317 14.73 -4.96 -14.83
N VAL A 318 16.01 -5.33 -14.91
CA VAL A 318 16.83 -5.16 -16.12
C VAL A 318 16.36 -6.03 -17.29
N LEU A 319 15.61 -7.10 -17.02
CA LEU A 319 14.96 -7.89 -18.08
C LEU A 319 13.73 -7.21 -18.70
N SER A 320 13.27 -6.07 -18.16
CA SER A 320 12.13 -5.32 -18.65
C SER A 320 12.45 -3.82 -18.74
N PRO A 321 12.87 -3.33 -19.93
CA PRO A 321 13.11 -1.90 -20.13
C PRO A 321 11.88 -1.04 -19.87
N ALA A 322 10.67 -1.59 -20.11
CA ALA A 322 9.41 -0.93 -19.80
C ALA A 322 9.20 -0.73 -18.30
N ALA A 323 9.46 -1.75 -17.48
CA ALA A 323 9.38 -1.62 -16.02
C ALA A 323 10.37 -0.57 -15.51
N MET A 324 11.60 -0.58 -16.02
CA MET A 324 12.63 0.41 -15.68
C MET A 324 12.23 1.83 -16.06
N ALA A 325 11.67 2.04 -17.26
CA ALA A 325 11.18 3.36 -17.66
C ALA A 325 10.05 3.86 -16.76
N VAL A 326 9.09 3.01 -16.40
CA VAL A 326 8.01 3.40 -15.49
C VAL A 326 8.57 3.81 -14.12
N VAL A 327 9.52 3.04 -13.58
CA VAL A 327 10.21 3.37 -12.32
C VAL A 327 10.92 4.73 -12.43
N ALA A 328 11.66 4.97 -13.51
CA ALA A 328 12.43 6.19 -13.71
C ALA A 328 11.54 7.43 -13.94
N ILE A 329 10.51 7.30 -14.77
CA ILE A 329 9.54 8.37 -15.07
C ILE A 329 8.76 8.73 -13.81
N THR A 330 8.22 7.74 -13.09
CA THR A 330 7.49 8.00 -11.85
C THR A 330 8.40 8.63 -10.80
N GLY A 331 9.66 8.19 -10.68
CA GLY A 331 10.64 8.83 -9.80
C GLY A 331 10.90 10.29 -10.15
N ALA A 332 11.11 10.60 -11.44
CA ALA A 332 11.32 11.96 -11.94
C ALA A 332 10.11 12.88 -11.69
N LEU A 333 8.90 12.40 -11.98
CA LEU A 333 7.66 13.14 -11.74
C LEU A 333 7.44 13.35 -10.23
N THR A 334 7.65 12.32 -9.41
CA THR A 334 7.54 12.41 -7.95
C THR A 334 8.52 13.43 -7.38
N ALA A 335 9.76 13.48 -7.88
CA ALA A 335 10.79 14.42 -7.45
C ALA A 335 10.34 15.89 -7.60
N VAL A 336 9.81 16.26 -8.77
CA VAL A 336 9.34 17.62 -9.08
C VAL A 336 8.01 17.93 -8.40
N PHE A 337 7.06 17.00 -8.48
CA PHE A 337 5.73 17.21 -7.94
C PHE A 337 5.75 17.41 -6.43
N ALA A 338 6.50 16.58 -5.69
CA ALA A 338 6.68 16.76 -4.26
C ALA A 338 7.44 18.04 -3.91
N ALA A 339 8.44 18.41 -4.70
CA ALA A 339 9.18 19.65 -4.48
C ALA A 339 8.29 20.89 -4.63
N SER A 340 7.31 20.88 -5.54
CA SER A 340 6.37 21.99 -5.74
C SER A 340 5.50 22.26 -4.52
N MET A 341 5.03 21.20 -3.84
CA MET A 341 4.21 21.30 -2.63
C MET A 341 4.98 21.87 -1.44
N GLY A 342 6.32 21.78 -1.45
CA GLY A 342 7.18 22.35 -0.41
C GLY A 342 7.30 23.88 -0.44
N PHE A 343 6.90 24.54 -1.54
CA PHE A 343 7.15 25.98 -1.74
C PHE A 343 6.37 26.87 -0.79
N PHE A 344 5.07 26.59 -0.62
CA PHE A 344 4.17 27.41 0.21
C PHE A 344 3.77 26.71 1.51
N GLN A 345 4.32 25.53 1.79
CA GLN A 345 4.01 24.82 3.02
C GLN A 345 4.54 25.58 4.24
N ARG A 346 3.71 25.71 5.28
CA ARG A 346 4.03 26.49 6.50
C ARG A 346 4.53 25.63 7.65
N ASP A 347 4.06 24.40 7.72
CA ASP A 347 4.46 23.41 8.72
C ASP A 347 5.87 22.86 8.42
N LEU A 348 6.78 23.02 9.38
CA LEU A 348 8.18 22.61 9.26
C LEU A 348 8.33 21.10 9.02
N LYS A 349 7.55 20.25 9.71
CA LYS A 349 7.61 18.79 9.53
C LYS A 349 7.07 18.39 8.16
N LYS A 350 6.00 19.02 7.68
CA LYS A 350 5.44 18.72 6.35
C LYS A 350 6.37 19.14 5.21
N VAL A 351 7.12 20.25 5.34
CA VAL A 351 8.19 20.57 4.38
C VAL A 351 9.21 19.43 4.33
N LEU A 352 9.63 18.91 5.49
CA LEU A 352 10.56 17.78 5.56
C LEU A 352 9.95 16.47 5.03
N ALA A 353 8.64 16.25 5.19
CA ALA A 353 7.95 15.10 4.59
C ALA A 353 7.95 15.17 3.06
N TYR A 354 7.54 16.29 2.46
CA TYR A 354 7.58 16.47 1.00
C TYR A 354 8.99 16.39 0.44
N SER A 355 9.97 16.93 1.16
CA SER A 355 11.35 16.78 0.78
C SER A 355 11.82 15.32 0.79
N THR A 356 11.19 14.46 1.59
CA THR A 356 11.49 13.01 1.59
C THR A 356 10.86 12.34 0.37
N VAL A 357 9.60 12.65 0.06
CA VAL A 357 8.94 12.19 -1.18
C VAL A 357 9.79 12.56 -2.41
N SER A 358 10.30 13.80 -2.44
CA SER A 358 11.14 14.28 -3.53
C SER A 358 12.47 13.53 -3.64
N GLN A 359 13.19 13.31 -2.52
CA GLN A 359 14.44 12.54 -2.51
C GLN A 359 14.26 11.07 -2.87
N LEU A 360 13.17 10.44 -2.43
CA LEU A 360 12.82 9.09 -2.88
C LEU A 360 12.59 9.07 -4.39
N GLY A 361 11.96 10.12 -4.95
CA GLY A 361 11.85 10.30 -6.40
C GLY A 361 13.22 10.24 -7.11
N PHE A 362 14.25 10.90 -6.58
CA PHE A 362 15.63 10.77 -7.09
C PHE A 362 16.19 9.36 -6.94
N MET A 363 15.96 8.69 -5.81
CA MET A 363 16.41 7.30 -5.62
C MET A 363 15.75 6.34 -6.62
N PHE A 364 14.44 6.47 -6.83
CA PHE A 364 13.67 5.70 -7.83
C PHE A 364 14.10 6.03 -9.25
N MET A 365 14.39 7.30 -9.55
CA MET A 365 15.03 7.69 -10.80
C MET A 365 16.35 6.95 -11.01
N GLY A 366 17.22 6.91 -10.00
CA GLY A 366 18.52 6.21 -10.06
C GLY A 366 18.40 4.72 -10.32
N VAL A 367 17.61 3.99 -9.53
CA VAL A 367 17.40 2.55 -9.76
C VAL A 367 16.62 2.27 -11.05
N GLY A 368 15.79 3.21 -11.50
CA GLY A 368 15.02 3.10 -12.74
C GLY A 368 15.84 3.30 -14.02
N VAL A 369 16.88 4.14 -14.00
CA VAL A 369 17.82 4.28 -15.13
C VAL A 369 18.90 3.19 -15.15
N GLY A 370 18.91 2.29 -14.15
CA GLY A 370 19.89 1.22 -14.02
C GLY A 370 21.13 1.58 -13.19
N ALA A 371 21.13 2.76 -12.56
CA ALA A 371 22.16 3.20 -11.62
C ALA A 371 21.88 2.67 -10.20
N PHE A 372 21.83 1.34 -10.04
CA PHE A 372 21.46 0.70 -8.78
C PHE A 372 22.39 1.09 -7.63
N THR A 373 23.70 1.14 -7.88
CA THR A 373 24.71 1.52 -6.88
C THR A 373 24.53 2.96 -6.42
N ALA A 374 24.39 3.92 -7.34
CA ALA A 374 24.19 5.33 -7.01
C ALA A 374 22.86 5.57 -6.28
N GLY A 375 21.78 4.94 -6.75
CA GLY A 375 20.46 5.01 -6.11
C GLY A 375 20.48 4.50 -4.67
N PHE A 376 21.12 3.34 -4.44
CA PHE A 376 21.29 2.77 -3.10
C PHE A 376 22.27 3.56 -2.23
N PHE A 377 23.35 4.09 -2.79
CA PHE A 377 24.27 4.98 -2.07
C PHE A 377 23.56 6.25 -1.60
N HIS A 378 22.65 6.80 -2.39
CA HIS A 378 21.84 7.94 -1.96
C HIS A 378 20.88 7.57 -0.81
N VAL A 379 20.33 6.35 -0.77
CA VAL A 379 19.57 5.86 0.42
C VAL A 379 20.43 5.93 1.68
N PHE A 380 21.69 5.51 1.59
CA PHE A 380 22.64 5.52 2.70
C PHE A 380 22.93 6.95 3.19
N THR A 381 23.28 7.87 2.29
CA THR A 381 23.59 9.26 2.67
C THR A 381 22.35 9.99 3.21
N HIS A 382 21.18 9.74 2.61
CA HIS A 382 19.89 10.29 3.00
C HIS A 382 19.50 9.96 4.43
N ALA A 383 19.80 8.76 4.90
CA ALA A 383 19.48 8.38 6.27
C ALA A 383 20.13 9.30 7.31
N PHE A 384 21.34 9.82 7.07
CA PHE A 384 22.01 10.71 8.02
C PHE A 384 21.44 12.11 7.99
N PHE A 385 21.40 12.76 6.82
CA PHE A 385 20.95 14.14 6.73
C PHE A 385 19.44 14.29 6.99
N LYS A 386 18.60 13.31 6.65
CA LYS A 386 17.17 13.37 7.02
C LYS A 386 16.91 13.17 8.49
N ALA A 387 17.59 12.19 9.11
CA ALA A 387 17.47 12.03 10.56
C ALA A 387 17.89 13.33 11.26
N CYS A 388 19.00 13.96 10.83
CA CYS A 388 19.43 15.24 11.38
C CYS A 388 18.40 16.35 11.17
N LEU A 389 17.80 16.48 9.98
CA LEU A 389 16.78 17.50 9.70
C LEU A 389 15.51 17.30 10.55
N PHE A 390 15.00 16.07 10.65
CA PHE A 390 13.79 15.80 11.45
C PHE A 390 14.04 15.96 12.95
N LEU A 391 15.16 15.47 13.48
CA LEU A 391 15.50 15.65 14.89
C LEU A 391 15.83 17.12 15.20
N GLY A 392 16.44 17.85 14.27
CA GLY A 392 16.72 19.28 14.40
C GLY A 392 15.41 20.10 14.42
N ALA A 393 14.49 19.80 13.50
CA ALA A 393 13.13 20.35 13.55
C ALA A 393 12.41 19.98 14.84
N GLY A 394 12.59 18.75 15.35
CA GLY A 394 12.04 18.33 16.64
C GLY A 394 12.59 19.14 17.81
N SER A 395 13.87 19.52 17.78
CA SER A 395 14.48 20.37 18.83
C SER A 395 13.90 21.78 18.78
N VAL A 396 13.72 22.33 17.58
CA VAL A 396 13.04 23.62 17.38
C VAL A 396 11.59 23.56 17.86
N ILE A 397 10.83 22.54 17.48
CA ILE A 397 9.43 22.37 17.89
C ILE A 397 9.34 22.21 19.41
N HIS A 398 10.24 21.45 20.03
CA HIS A 398 10.26 21.29 21.48
C HIS A 398 10.49 22.62 22.21
N ALA A 399 11.45 23.43 21.72
CA ALA A 399 11.70 24.77 22.26
C ALA A 399 10.51 25.73 22.03
N MET A 400 9.84 25.63 20.88
CA MET A 400 8.65 26.43 20.57
C MET A 400 7.42 26.00 21.37
N HIS A 401 7.25 24.71 21.65
CA HIS A 401 6.11 24.16 22.39
C HIS A 401 6.12 24.59 23.87
N ALA A 402 7.30 24.94 24.41
CA ALA A 402 7.42 25.56 25.73
C ALA A 402 6.78 26.97 25.83
N ARG A 403 6.45 27.59 24.68
CA ARG A 403 5.74 28.88 24.61
C ARG A 403 4.37 28.78 23.96
N ILE A 404 4.28 28.01 22.89
CA ILE A 404 3.06 27.80 22.10
C ILE A 404 2.59 26.38 22.42
N HIS A 405 1.76 26.23 23.46
CA HIS A 405 1.20 24.94 23.88
C HIS A 405 0.26 24.29 22.85
N ASP A 406 -0.03 25.00 21.75
CA ASP A 406 -0.69 24.45 20.57
C ASP A 406 0.33 23.71 19.68
N THR A 407 0.08 22.41 19.46
CA THR A 407 0.94 21.51 18.68
C THR A 407 1.07 21.92 17.21
N ASP A 408 0.01 22.43 16.58
CA ASP A 408 0.03 22.83 15.17
C ASP A 408 0.70 24.19 14.99
N GLN A 409 0.45 25.13 15.90
CA GLN A 409 1.03 26.48 15.83
C GLN A 409 2.52 26.51 16.17
N SER A 410 2.98 25.64 17.07
CA SER A 410 4.40 25.47 17.39
C SER A 410 5.21 24.87 16.23
N GLN A 411 4.54 24.30 15.21
CA GLN A 411 5.16 23.74 14.01
C GLN A 411 5.16 24.70 12.82
N ASP A 412 4.41 25.81 12.88
CA ASP A 412 4.38 26.82 11.81
C ASP A 412 5.67 27.65 11.81
N MET A 413 6.41 27.61 10.70
CA MET A 413 7.66 28.34 10.52
C MET A 413 7.48 29.87 10.63
N TRP A 414 6.30 30.40 10.34
CA TRP A 414 6.04 31.85 10.45
C TRP A 414 5.99 32.34 11.90
N ASN A 415 5.67 31.46 12.85
CA ASN A 415 5.72 31.74 14.28
C ASN A 415 7.14 31.56 14.86
N MET A 416 8.07 31.03 14.07
CA MET A 416 9.50 30.90 14.40
C MET A 416 10.28 32.12 13.89
N GLY A 417 11.61 32.09 13.94
CA GLY A 417 12.50 33.16 13.44
C GLY A 417 13.61 33.46 14.44
N GLY A 418 14.76 33.96 13.98
CA GLY A 418 15.84 34.42 14.86
C GLY A 418 16.45 33.37 15.82
N LEU A 419 16.08 32.09 15.71
CA LEU A 419 16.47 31.03 16.64
C LEU A 419 17.97 30.72 16.66
N ARG A 420 18.74 31.14 15.65
CA ARG A 420 20.19 30.90 15.59
C ARG A 420 20.97 31.43 16.80
N LYS A 421 20.47 32.49 17.44
CA LYS A 421 21.11 33.10 18.62
C LYS A 421 20.93 32.25 19.87
N TYR A 422 19.81 31.54 19.96
CA TYR A 422 19.39 30.77 21.12
C TYR A 422 19.77 29.29 21.02
N MET A 423 19.81 28.75 19.79
CA MET A 423 20.12 27.35 19.51
C MET A 423 21.28 27.22 18.50
N PRO A 424 22.53 27.53 18.92
CA PRO A 424 23.69 27.54 18.04
C PRO A 424 24.01 26.16 17.44
N ILE A 425 23.82 25.07 18.20
CA ILE A 425 24.18 23.73 17.73
C ILE A 425 23.11 23.20 16.78
N THR A 426 21.84 23.37 17.15
CA THR A 426 20.72 22.94 16.30
C THR A 426 20.73 23.65 14.94
N HIS A 427 21.00 24.96 14.86
CA HIS A 427 21.00 25.64 13.56
C HIS A 427 22.19 25.21 12.67
N VAL A 428 23.39 24.99 13.24
CA VAL A 428 24.57 24.55 12.45
C VAL A 428 24.34 23.15 11.89
N THR A 429 23.86 22.21 12.72
CA THR A 429 23.58 20.84 12.29
C THR A 429 22.45 20.77 11.26
N TYR A 430 21.41 21.61 11.42
CA TYR A 430 20.34 21.76 10.42
C TYR A 430 20.88 22.34 9.10
N LEU A 431 21.73 23.38 9.15
CA LEU A 431 22.35 24.00 7.97
C LEU A 431 23.23 23.00 7.21
N VAL A 432 24.10 22.26 7.91
CA VAL A 432 24.94 21.20 7.32
C VAL A 432 24.09 20.17 6.58
N SER A 433 22.94 19.82 7.15
CA SER A 433 22.02 18.87 6.53
C SER A 433 21.27 19.47 5.34
N CYS A 434 20.92 20.76 5.37
CA CYS A 434 20.38 21.50 4.23
C CYS A 434 21.38 21.58 3.06
N LEU A 435 22.66 21.85 3.35
CA LEU A 435 23.74 21.84 2.34
C LEU A 435 23.93 20.44 1.76
N SER A 436 23.83 19.42 2.61
CA SER A 436 23.92 18.02 2.18
C SER A 436 22.80 17.61 1.24
N ILE A 437 21.54 17.88 1.57
CA ILE A 437 20.42 17.53 0.68
C ILE A 437 20.39 18.38 -0.60
N ALA A 438 20.83 19.63 -0.54
CA ALA A 438 20.89 20.53 -1.70
C ALA A 438 21.96 20.12 -2.72
N GLY A 439 22.95 19.31 -2.33
CA GLY A 439 24.04 18.87 -3.21
C GLY A 439 25.18 19.89 -3.32
N THR A 440 25.52 20.56 -2.22
CA THR A 440 26.65 21.49 -2.20
C THR A 440 27.97 20.76 -2.51
N PRO A 441 28.82 21.29 -3.41
CA PRO A 441 29.97 20.57 -3.94
C PRO A 441 31.04 20.19 -2.90
N LEU A 442 31.79 19.13 -3.24
CA LEU A 442 33.00 18.60 -2.56
C LEU A 442 32.79 17.99 -1.17
N LEU A 443 32.30 18.76 -0.20
CA LEU A 443 32.31 18.34 1.20
C LEU A 443 31.07 17.56 1.62
N PHE A 444 29.96 17.71 0.91
CA PHE A 444 28.66 17.21 1.37
C PHE A 444 28.17 16.00 0.60
N ALA A 445 27.47 15.10 1.30
CA ALA A 445 27.11 13.80 0.76
C ALA A 445 26.14 13.83 -0.43
N GLY A 446 25.31 14.88 -0.57
CA GLY A 446 24.38 14.98 -1.69
C GLY A 446 25.07 15.21 -3.03
N PHE A 447 26.22 15.87 -3.08
CA PHE A 447 26.95 16.06 -4.34
C PHE A 447 27.40 14.71 -4.91
N TRP A 448 28.01 13.88 -4.07
CA TRP A 448 28.50 12.56 -4.47
C TRP A 448 27.37 11.58 -4.83
N SER A 449 26.23 11.66 -4.14
CA SER A 449 25.15 10.67 -4.34
C SER A 449 24.07 11.10 -5.33
N LYS A 450 23.61 12.36 -5.29
CA LYS A 450 22.50 12.85 -6.12
C LYS A 450 22.97 13.21 -7.54
N ASP A 451 24.11 13.89 -7.67
CA ASP A 451 24.59 14.31 -8.99
C ASP A 451 25.10 13.11 -9.80
N GLU A 452 25.55 12.04 -9.15
CA GLU A 452 25.85 10.76 -9.80
C GLU A 452 24.59 10.12 -10.40
N ILE A 453 23.45 10.14 -9.69
CA ILE A 453 22.16 9.68 -10.23
C ILE A 453 21.78 10.47 -11.48
N LEU A 454 21.93 11.80 -11.45
CA LEU A 454 21.63 12.66 -12.59
C LEU A 454 22.56 12.37 -13.76
N TRP A 455 23.87 12.23 -13.51
CA TRP A 455 24.84 11.84 -14.53
C TRP A 455 24.48 10.52 -15.19
N LYS A 456 24.12 9.50 -14.39
CA LYS A 456 23.70 8.20 -14.92
C LYS A 456 22.40 8.33 -15.71
N ALA A 457 21.42 9.11 -15.25
CA ALA A 457 20.19 9.36 -16.01
C ALA A 457 20.42 9.92 -17.43
N TYR A 458 21.49 10.69 -17.63
CA TYR A 458 21.88 11.19 -18.95
C TYR A 458 22.70 10.18 -19.77
N SER A 459 23.57 9.42 -19.11
CA SER A 459 24.59 8.57 -19.75
C SER A 459 24.19 7.11 -19.95
N SER A 460 23.25 6.59 -19.17
CA SER A 460 22.80 5.19 -19.25
C SER A 460 21.62 5.03 -20.21
N GLU A 461 21.67 3.99 -21.04
CA GLU A 461 20.57 3.51 -21.86
C GLU A 461 20.20 2.07 -21.48
N VAL A 462 18.93 1.87 -21.10
CA VAL A 462 18.41 0.56 -20.73
C VAL A 462 17.97 -0.18 -22.00
N ALA A 463 18.85 -1.05 -22.51
CA ALA A 463 18.56 -1.91 -23.65
C ALA A 463 17.97 -3.25 -23.21
N GLY A 464 17.00 -3.78 -23.98
CA GLY A 464 16.40 -5.09 -23.69
C GLY A 464 17.38 -6.26 -23.96
N PRO A 465 17.28 -7.39 -23.23
CA PRO A 465 18.24 -8.51 -23.30
C PRO A 465 18.43 -9.20 -24.65
N GLN A 466 17.65 -8.85 -25.68
CA GLN A 466 17.61 -9.58 -26.96
C GLN A 466 18.02 -8.77 -28.20
N GLY A 467 18.43 -7.50 -28.07
CA GLY A 467 19.00 -6.73 -29.19
C GLY A 467 18.11 -6.58 -30.45
N ARG A 468 16.86 -7.03 -30.43
CA ARG A 468 15.90 -6.85 -31.53
C ARG A 468 15.29 -5.46 -31.40
N VAL A 469 15.87 -4.52 -32.12
CA VAL A 469 15.39 -3.14 -32.21
C VAL A 469 14.15 -3.12 -33.11
N PRO A 470 13.00 -2.61 -32.64
CA PRO A 470 11.84 -2.41 -33.52
C PRO A 470 12.18 -1.38 -34.62
N PRO A 471 11.60 -1.49 -35.83
CA PRO A 471 11.76 -0.49 -36.88
C PRO A 471 11.40 0.92 -36.39
N ALA A 472 12.14 1.95 -36.83
CA ALA A 472 12.03 3.33 -36.35
C ALA A 472 10.67 4.00 -36.64
N ASP A 473 9.86 3.40 -37.51
CA ASP A 473 8.56 3.81 -38.00
C ASP A 473 7.38 3.11 -37.30
N LEU A 474 7.63 2.23 -36.31
CA LEU A 474 6.58 1.53 -35.57
C LEU A 474 5.94 2.43 -34.50
N GLY A 475 4.63 2.70 -34.61
CA GLY A 475 3.89 3.46 -33.61
C GLY A 475 3.76 2.74 -32.25
N PHE A 476 3.57 3.49 -31.15
CA PHE A 476 3.50 2.93 -29.78
C PHE A 476 2.44 1.82 -29.62
N VAL A 477 1.29 1.97 -30.27
CA VAL A 477 0.19 1.00 -30.23
C VAL A 477 0.54 -0.28 -31.01
N ASP A 478 1.25 -0.15 -32.14
CA ASP A 478 1.68 -1.28 -32.96
C ASP A 478 2.85 -2.04 -32.33
N LEU A 479 3.69 -1.34 -31.56
CA LEU A 479 4.73 -1.93 -30.73
C LEU A 479 4.16 -2.76 -29.58
N LEU A 480 3.11 -2.28 -28.89
CA LEU A 480 2.38 -3.05 -27.88
C LEU A 480 1.70 -4.31 -28.45
N LYS A 481 1.35 -4.28 -29.74
CA LYS A 481 0.75 -5.40 -30.47
C LYS A 481 1.78 -6.36 -31.08
N SER A 482 3.07 -6.02 -31.06
CA SER A 482 4.14 -6.80 -31.67
C SER A 482 4.77 -7.78 -30.66
N PRO A 483 4.55 -9.10 -30.76
CA PRO A 483 5.01 -10.06 -29.76
C PRO A 483 6.54 -10.28 -29.73
N GLN A 484 7.23 -9.86 -30.80
CA GLN A 484 8.63 -10.18 -31.05
C GLN A 484 9.64 -9.08 -30.63
N TYR A 485 9.16 -7.87 -30.32
CA TYR A 485 9.98 -6.72 -29.96
C TYR A 485 9.66 -6.29 -28.52
N MET A 486 10.70 -6.15 -27.69
CA MET A 486 10.53 -5.48 -26.39
C MET A 486 10.49 -3.98 -26.62
N TRP A 487 9.66 -3.28 -25.85
CA TRP A 487 9.70 -1.82 -25.82
C TRP A 487 11.08 -1.36 -25.35
N GLN A 488 11.69 -0.41 -26.06
CA GLN A 488 12.99 0.16 -25.74
C GLN A 488 12.85 1.64 -25.41
N TRP A 489 13.84 2.17 -24.72
CA TRP A 489 13.84 3.58 -24.33
C TRP A 489 13.99 4.46 -25.57
N PRO A 490 13.13 5.48 -25.74
CA PRO A 490 13.39 6.54 -26.70
C PRO A 490 14.67 7.28 -26.33
N SER A 491 15.49 7.65 -27.32
CA SER A 491 16.78 8.34 -27.10
C SER A 491 16.67 9.71 -26.39
N TRP A 492 15.48 10.32 -26.39
CA TRP A 492 15.20 11.56 -25.68
C TRP A 492 14.85 11.33 -24.20
N LEU A 493 14.45 10.12 -23.81
CA LEU A 493 13.89 9.86 -22.48
C LEU A 493 14.92 10.10 -21.36
N GLY A 494 16.14 9.56 -21.49
CA GLY A 494 17.23 9.78 -20.51
C GLY A 494 17.55 11.27 -20.29
N PRO A 495 17.86 12.04 -21.36
CA PRO A 495 18.06 13.49 -21.26
C PRO A 495 16.89 14.26 -20.65
N THR A 496 15.66 13.87 -20.97
CA THR A 496 14.47 14.50 -20.37
C THR A 496 14.42 14.22 -18.86
N ILE A 497 14.64 12.98 -18.43
CA ILE A 497 14.70 12.61 -17.01
C ILE A 497 15.78 13.41 -16.28
N TYR A 498 16.96 13.57 -16.89
CA TYR A 498 18.04 14.41 -16.36
C TYR A 498 17.58 15.86 -16.13
N TRP A 499 17.00 16.53 -17.13
CA TRP A 499 16.56 17.92 -16.99
C TRP A 499 15.42 18.09 -16.00
N VAL A 500 14.47 17.15 -15.95
CA VAL A 500 13.42 17.10 -14.93
C VAL A 500 14.04 16.96 -13.54
N GLY A 501 15.06 16.12 -13.39
CA GLY A 501 15.83 15.97 -12.17
C GLY A 501 16.55 17.26 -11.75
N ILE A 502 17.14 18.01 -12.68
CA ILE A 502 17.75 19.32 -12.41
C ILE A 502 16.72 20.35 -11.91
N ILE A 503 15.52 20.37 -12.49
CA ILE A 503 14.41 21.19 -12.00
C ILE A 503 14.06 20.78 -10.56
N GLY A 504 13.87 19.48 -10.30
CA GLY A 504 13.61 18.96 -8.95
C GLY A 504 14.72 19.32 -7.95
N ALA A 505 15.98 19.32 -8.37
CA ALA A 505 17.13 19.67 -7.53
C ALA A 505 17.14 21.17 -7.19
N THR A 506 16.80 22.03 -8.14
CA THR A 506 16.65 23.49 -7.95
C THR A 506 15.54 23.78 -6.94
N MET A 507 14.38 23.14 -7.11
CA MET A 507 13.25 23.28 -6.21
C MET A 507 13.56 22.76 -4.81
N THR A 508 14.32 21.66 -4.72
CA THR A 508 14.83 21.10 -3.46
C THR A 508 15.68 22.10 -2.70
N ALA A 509 16.66 22.72 -3.37
CA ALA A 509 17.47 23.76 -2.75
C ALA A 509 16.58 24.93 -2.26
N PHE A 510 15.60 25.36 -3.06
CA PHE A 510 14.70 26.45 -2.69
C PHE A 510 13.92 26.17 -1.40
N TYR A 511 13.12 25.11 -1.32
CA TYR A 511 12.27 24.89 -0.14
C TYR A 511 13.07 24.52 1.12
N MET A 512 14.24 23.86 0.97
CA MET A 512 15.10 23.52 2.11
C MET A 512 15.70 24.78 2.72
N PHE A 513 16.29 25.65 1.89
CA PHE A 513 16.85 26.92 2.37
C PHE A 513 15.77 27.90 2.84
N ARG A 514 14.59 27.88 2.23
CA ARG A 514 13.41 28.58 2.77
C ARG A 514 13.12 28.15 4.20
N SER A 515 13.01 26.85 4.46
CA SER A 515 12.75 26.34 5.83
C SER A 515 13.82 26.81 6.82
N TYR A 516 15.09 26.85 6.39
CA TYR A 516 16.20 27.32 7.20
C TYR A 516 16.14 28.82 7.50
N PHE A 517 15.97 29.67 6.48
CA PHE A 517 15.96 31.12 6.66
C PHE A 517 14.74 31.59 7.46
N VAL A 518 13.57 31.02 7.20
CA VAL A 518 12.35 31.41 7.94
C VAL A 518 12.47 31.01 9.42
N THR A 519 13.05 29.85 9.73
CA THR A 519 13.15 29.34 11.10
C THR A 519 14.26 30.01 11.93
N PHE A 520 15.47 30.16 11.37
CA PHE A 520 16.66 30.53 12.14
C PHE A 520 17.10 31.99 11.97
N TRP A 521 16.72 32.66 10.89
CA TRP A 521 17.14 34.03 10.58
C TRP A 521 16.03 35.05 10.88
N GLY A 522 16.40 36.33 10.88
CA GLY A 522 15.51 37.44 11.20
C GLY A 522 15.30 37.64 12.70
N GLU A 523 14.19 38.28 13.04
CA GLU A 523 13.76 38.49 14.42
C GLU A 523 12.98 37.29 14.92
N PHE A 524 13.05 37.03 16.23
CA PHE A 524 12.24 35.98 16.85
C PHE A 524 10.78 36.43 16.86
N ARG A 525 9.88 35.61 16.28
CA ARG A 525 8.45 35.93 16.14
C ARG A 525 7.54 35.19 17.11
N GLY A 526 8.11 34.30 17.94
CA GLY A 526 7.35 33.51 18.92
C GLY A 526 6.96 34.26 20.20
N TRP A 527 7.05 35.60 20.21
CA TRP A 527 6.69 36.43 21.37
C TRP A 527 5.18 36.61 21.57
N LYS A 528 4.38 36.49 20.51
CA LYS A 528 2.94 36.75 20.55
C LYS A 528 2.17 35.48 20.91
N ILE A 529 1.62 35.42 22.13
CA ILE A 529 0.67 34.38 22.54
C ILE A 529 -0.66 34.65 21.82
N VAL A 530 -1.25 33.63 21.19
CA VAL A 530 -2.54 33.76 20.48
C VAL A 530 -3.70 33.91 21.49
N PRO A 531 -4.69 34.80 21.26
CA PRO A 531 -5.80 35.00 22.19
C PRO A 531 -6.61 33.72 22.45
N GLY A 532 -6.79 33.34 23.72
CA GLY A 532 -7.50 32.12 24.12
C GLY A 532 -6.78 31.23 25.15
N TYR A 533 -5.65 31.67 25.69
CA TYR A 533 -4.89 30.95 26.71
C TYR A 533 -5.63 30.86 28.06
N ILE A 534 -5.80 29.64 28.56
CA ILE A 534 -6.10 29.36 29.97
C ILE A 534 -4.91 28.57 30.51
N ASP A 535 -4.23 29.16 31.48
CA ASP A 535 -3.09 28.54 32.15
C ASP A 535 -3.53 27.27 32.92
N PRO A 536 -2.95 26.08 32.68
CA PRO A 536 -3.18 24.89 33.50
C PRO A 536 -2.49 24.97 34.88
N HIS A 537 -1.58 25.94 35.07
CA HIS A 537 -0.79 26.12 36.27
C HIS A 537 -0.92 27.56 36.74
N PRO A 538 -1.90 27.89 37.61
CA PRO A 538 -1.83 29.15 38.32
C PRO A 538 -0.52 29.13 39.11
N HIS A 539 0.39 30.03 38.74
CA HIS A 539 1.50 30.40 39.61
C HIS A 539 0.87 30.83 40.94
N HIS A 540 1.02 30.00 41.97
CA HIS A 540 0.74 30.39 43.34
C HIS A 540 1.67 31.57 43.64
N ALA A 541 1.10 32.77 43.61
CA ALA A 541 1.69 33.90 44.30
C ALA A 541 1.66 33.56 45.80
N ASP A 542 2.80 33.74 46.45
CA ASP A 542 3.00 33.49 47.86
C ASP A 542 1.93 34.18 48.72
N GLU A 543 1.12 33.37 49.42
CA GLU A 543 0.42 33.79 50.64
C GLU A 543 0.84 32.83 51.75
N ASP A 544 1.84 33.26 52.53
CA ASP A 544 2.14 32.70 53.84
C ASP A 544 0.98 33.01 54.80
N LEU A 545 0.20 32.00 55.21
CA LEU A 545 -0.54 32.00 56.48
C LEU A 545 -0.69 30.57 57.03
N ASP A 546 0.20 30.27 57.99
CA ASP A 546 0.07 29.51 59.24
C ASP A 546 -1.04 28.44 59.42
N GLU A 547 -0.58 27.26 59.86
CA GLU A 547 -1.37 26.16 60.41
C GLU A 547 -2.07 26.50 61.74
N ALA A 548 -3.36 26.17 61.87
CA ALA A 548 -3.94 25.59 63.10
C ALA A 548 -5.31 24.94 62.78
N GLY A 549 -5.45 23.66 63.11
CA GLY A 549 -6.62 22.85 62.76
C GLY A 549 -7.87 23.06 63.60
N HIS A 550 -9.01 22.59 63.09
CA HIS A 550 -10.05 21.82 63.80
C HIS A 550 -11.15 21.39 62.80
N GLY A 551 -11.77 20.26 63.06
CA GLY A 551 -12.61 19.53 62.11
C GLY A 551 -14.10 19.86 62.09
N THR A 552 -14.82 18.88 61.52
CA THR A 552 -16.28 18.66 61.50
C THR A 552 -17.08 19.25 60.33
N THR A 553 -17.56 18.32 59.49
CA THR A 553 -18.95 18.10 59.00
C THR A 553 -19.78 19.22 58.35
N ASP A 554 -20.35 18.82 57.21
CA ASP A 554 -21.72 19.09 56.71
C ASP A 554 -22.01 20.23 55.70
N VAL A 555 -22.43 19.78 54.51
CA VAL A 555 -23.73 20.02 53.82
C VAL A 555 -24.08 21.44 53.25
N ASP A 556 -24.35 21.41 51.93
CA ASP A 556 -25.30 22.19 51.08
C ASP A 556 -25.25 23.71 50.85
N HIS A 557 -25.30 24.01 49.53
CA HIS A 557 -26.18 24.95 48.81
C HIS A 557 -25.94 26.48 48.76
N HIS A 558 -26.02 26.94 47.49
CA HIS A 558 -26.55 28.20 46.97
C HIS A 558 -25.73 29.52 46.99
N ALA A 559 -25.52 30.03 45.76
CA ALA A 559 -25.21 31.42 45.40
C ALA A 559 -26.42 32.36 45.60
N PRO A 560 -26.40 33.64 45.17
CA PRO A 560 -25.35 34.70 45.16
C PRO A 560 -25.87 36.02 45.82
N THR A 561 -25.04 37.08 45.94
CA THR A 561 -25.31 38.47 45.46
C THR A 561 -24.59 39.61 46.23
N LYS A 562 -24.11 40.59 45.42
CA LYS A 562 -24.09 42.07 45.58
C LYS A 562 -23.17 42.80 46.59
N LYS A 563 -22.21 43.51 45.99
CA LYS A 563 -21.99 44.99 45.96
C LYS A 563 -21.81 45.81 47.27
N HIS A 564 -20.64 46.48 47.28
CA HIS A 564 -20.37 47.90 47.60
C HIS A 564 -19.95 48.32 49.04
N PRO A 565 -19.22 49.46 49.16
CA PRO A 565 -17.97 49.56 49.92
C PRO A 565 -18.08 50.55 51.10
N HIS A 566 -16.98 50.76 51.84
CA HIS A 566 -16.42 52.07 52.27
C HIS A 566 -15.57 51.94 53.54
N GLY A 567 -14.37 52.54 53.48
CA GLY A 567 -14.02 53.66 54.37
C GLY A 567 -13.34 53.37 55.70
N HIS A 568 -12.06 53.76 55.76
CA HIS A 568 -11.31 54.41 56.86
C HIS A 568 -11.30 53.77 58.27
N VAL A 569 -10.11 53.78 58.89
CA VAL A 569 -9.75 54.62 60.05
C VAL A 569 -8.50 54.03 60.75
N ASP A 570 -7.47 54.87 60.82
CA ASP A 570 -6.47 55.10 61.87
C ASP A 570 -5.60 53.98 62.48
N GLU A 571 -4.28 54.18 62.30
CA GLU A 571 -3.18 53.93 63.26
C GLU A 571 -3.50 54.43 64.70
N PRO A 572 -2.77 54.10 65.79
CA PRO A 572 -1.30 53.86 65.83
C PRO A 572 -0.76 52.85 66.89
N SER A 573 0.56 52.68 66.82
CA SER A 573 1.51 52.73 67.96
C SER A 573 2.32 51.47 68.30
N MET A 574 3.64 51.67 68.16
CA MET A 574 4.68 51.40 69.17
C MET A 574 4.95 49.94 69.62
N ALA A 575 6.12 49.42 69.25
CA ALA A 575 7.35 49.47 70.07
C ALA A 575 8.16 48.17 70.07
N HIS A 576 9.50 48.36 69.99
CA HIS A 576 10.58 47.50 70.51
C HIS A 576 10.78 46.15 69.81
N LYS A 577 11.97 45.58 69.63
CA LYS A 577 13.37 45.90 69.97
C LYS A 577 14.20 44.84 69.22
N SER A 578 15.19 45.24 68.43
CA SER A 578 16.63 45.06 68.68
C SER A 578 17.25 43.71 68.27
N ALA A 579 18.23 43.85 67.38
CA ALA A 579 19.59 43.28 67.40
C ALA A 579 19.79 41.79 67.05
N SER A 580 20.49 41.54 65.94
CA SER A 580 21.90 41.09 65.85
C SER A 580 22.10 40.35 64.52
N HIS A 581 22.83 40.88 63.54
CA HIS A 581 24.29 40.93 63.36
C HIS A 581 24.86 39.73 62.56
N ASP A 582 25.72 40.10 61.60
CA ASP A 582 26.87 39.38 61.02
C ASP A 582 26.69 38.65 59.66
N ASP A 583 26.80 39.45 58.59
CA ASP A 583 27.97 39.59 57.68
C ASP A 583 28.56 38.44 56.83
N GLU A 584 28.82 38.86 55.58
CA GLU A 584 29.86 38.49 54.58
C GLU A 584 29.60 37.28 53.66
N HIS A 585 29.15 37.50 52.40
CA HIS A 585 29.85 37.98 51.18
C HIS A 585 30.54 36.86 50.39
N ASP A 586 30.08 36.59 49.17
CA ASP A 586 30.88 36.89 47.98
C ASP A 586 30.04 36.89 46.69
N ASP A 587 30.20 38.00 45.98
CA ASP A 587 29.58 38.40 44.74
C ASP A 587 30.16 37.67 43.52
N HIS A 588 29.37 37.58 42.45
CA HIS A 588 29.75 38.15 41.14
C HIS A 588 28.53 38.16 40.22
N ALA A 589 27.77 39.26 40.31
CA ALA A 589 26.85 39.71 39.29
C ALA A 589 27.62 40.47 38.19
N HIS A 590 27.27 40.21 36.93
CA HIS A 590 27.44 41.19 35.87
C HIS A 590 26.07 41.52 35.30
N ASP A 591 25.61 42.70 35.70
CA ASP A 591 24.53 43.48 35.14
C ASP A 591 24.74 43.72 33.64
N ASP A 592 23.69 43.56 32.86
CA ASP A 592 23.53 44.21 31.56
C ASP A 592 22.07 44.68 31.43
N HIS A 593 21.79 45.81 32.08
CA HIS A 593 20.59 46.59 31.86
C HIS A 593 20.52 47.07 30.40
N ARG A 594 19.54 46.59 29.63
CA ARG A 594 19.09 47.24 28.39
C ARG A 594 17.58 47.41 28.39
N GLY A 595 17.17 48.67 28.57
CA GLY A 595 15.95 49.28 28.05
C GLY A 595 14.64 48.50 28.19
N HIS A 596 13.97 48.64 29.33
CA HIS A 596 12.55 48.33 29.43
C HIS A 596 11.75 49.36 28.61
N GLU A 597 11.21 48.93 27.47
CA GLU A 597 10.06 49.60 26.86
C GLU A 597 8.81 49.37 27.75
N PRO A 598 7.81 50.29 27.73
CA PRO A 598 6.68 50.20 28.62
C PRO A 598 5.84 48.96 28.33
N ILE A 599 5.68 48.13 29.38
CA ILE A 599 4.89 46.90 29.42
C ILE A 599 3.46 47.19 28.98
N VAL A 600 3.02 46.56 27.89
CA VAL A 600 1.60 46.48 27.51
C VAL A 600 0.94 45.45 28.44
N PRO A 601 -0.14 45.77 29.17
CA PRO A 601 -0.77 44.80 30.07
C PRO A 601 -1.38 43.64 29.27
N GLY A 602 -0.80 42.43 29.37
CA GLY A 602 -1.34 41.20 28.77
C GLY A 602 -0.35 40.21 28.16
N GLU A 603 0.95 40.55 28.05
CA GLU A 603 1.98 39.61 27.58
C GLU A 603 2.60 38.86 28.78
N ILE A 604 2.32 37.55 28.88
CA ILE A 604 3.03 36.67 29.80
C ILE A 604 4.36 36.30 29.10
N ASP A 605 5.48 36.68 29.71
CA ASP A 605 6.81 36.37 29.17
C ASP A 605 7.09 34.87 29.33
N GLY A 606 6.95 34.11 28.24
CA GLY A 606 7.30 32.69 28.22
C GLY A 606 8.82 32.45 28.43
N PRO A 607 9.26 31.22 28.75
CA PRO A 607 10.67 30.89 28.94
C PRO A 607 11.51 31.10 27.67
N ILE A 608 12.69 31.69 27.78
CA ILE A 608 13.60 31.97 26.64
C ILE A 608 13.94 30.65 25.92
N PRO A 609 13.80 30.57 24.58
CA PRO A 609 14.25 29.40 23.84
C PRO A 609 15.71 29.11 24.18
N HIS A 610 16.02 27.85 24.44
CA HIS A 610 17.38 27.42 24.74
C HIS A 610 17.70 26.14 23.96
N GLU A 611 18.98 25.83 23.88
CA GLU A 611 19.46 24.61 23.24
C GLU A 611 18.91 23.36 23.96
N SER A 612 18.66 22.30 23.21
CA SER A 612 18.14 21.06 23.77
C SER A 612 19.17 20.37 24.70
N PRO A 613 18.71 19.56 25.67
CA PRO A 613 19.60 18.77 26.52
C PRO A 613 20.53 17.82 25.74
N LEU A 614 21.61 17.37 26.37
CA LEU A 614 22.64 16.49 25.76
C LEU A 614 22.08 15.25 25.03
N PRO A 615 21.08 14.50 25.57
CA PRO A 615 20.52 13.35 24.86
C PRO A 615 19.88 13.69 23.50
N MET A 616 19.50 14.95 23.27
CA MET A 616 18.95 15.43 22.00
C MET A 616 20.02 16.05 21.10
N THR A 617 20.96 16.81 21.65
CA THR A 617 22.01 17.50 20.86
C THR A 617 23.13 16.58 20.39
N VAL A 618 23.51 15.56 21.17
CA VAL A 618 24.55 14.60 20.77
C VAL A 618 24.19 13.84 19.49
N PRO A 619 22.97 13.26 19.35
CA PRO A 619 22.50 12.71 18.08
C PRO A 619 22.62 13.67 16.89
N LEU A 620 22.26 14.95 17.07
CA LEU A 620 22.34 15.95 16.00
C LEU A 620 23.77 16.20 15.55
N MET A 621 24.71 16.32 16.48
CA MET A 621 26.12 16.52 16.15
C MET A 621 26.70 15.32 15.39
N ILE A 622 26.40 14.10 15.83
CA ILE A 622 26.86 12.87 15.16
C ILE A 622 26.26 12.76 13.76
N LEU A 623 24.94 12.97 13.61
CA LEU A 623 24.28 12.89 12.31
C LEU A 623 24.72 14.00 11.36
N GLY A 624 24.93 15.22 11.85
CA GLY A 624 25.47 16.33 11.07
C GLY A 624 26.89 16.08 10.59
N ALA A 625 27.77 15.53 11.44
CA ALA A 625 29.11 15.11 11.03
C ALA A 625 29.05 13.99 9.98
N MET A 626 28.13 13.03 10.13
CA MET A 626 27.93 11.95 9.15
C MET A 626 27.32 12.43 7.84
N ALA A 627 26.51 13.48 7.83
CA ALA A 627 26.01 14.09 6.59
C ALA A 627 27.14 14.66 5.69
N ILE A 628 28.28 15.03 6.29
CA ILE A 628 29.50 15.44 5.58
C ILE A 628 30.30 14.19 5.19
N LEU A 629 30.67 13.37 6.18
CA LEU A 629 31.62 12.27 6.02
C LEU A 629 31.08 11.10 5.18
N ALA A 630 29.77 10.81 5.23
CA ALA A 630 29.17 9.70 4.50
C ALA A 630 29.32 9.83 2.97
N GLY A 631 29.41 11.07 2.46
CA GLY A 631 29.64 11.34 1.04
C GLY A 631 30.98 10.79 0.53
N PHE A 632 32.03 10.95 1.33
CA PHE A 632 33.38 10.48 1.00
C PHE A 632 33.49 8.95 0.93
N LEU A 633 32.51 8.20 1.45
CA LEU A 633 32.49 6.74 1.35
C LEU A 633 32.09 6.24 -0.05
N GLY A 634 31.56 7.11 -0.91
CA GLY A 634 31.16 6.82 -2.28
C GLY A 634 31.56 7.92 -3.26
N ALA A 635 32.69 8.59 -3.03
CA ALA A 635 33.19 9.64 -3.90
C ALA A 635 33.97 9.04 -5.09
N GLU A 636 33.24 8.40 -6.00
CA GLU A 636 33.79 7.79 -7.24
C GLU A 636 34.64 8.77 -8.09
N PRO A 637 34.23 10.04 -8.31
CA PRO A 637 34.98 10.96 -9.17
C PRO A 637 36.37 11.36 -8.67
N ILE A 638 36.67 11.10 -7.39
CA ILE A 638 37.99 11.30 -6.77
C ILE A 638 38.67 9.99 -6.39
N HIS A 639 38.14 8.85 -6.84
CA HIS A 639 38.63 7.49 -6.58
C HIS A 639 38.66 7.10 -5.09
N VAL A 640 37.84 7.72 -4.24
CA VAL A 640 37.68 7.37 -2.82
C VAL A 640 36.27 6.80 -2.64
N ALA A 641 36.10 5.50 -2.93
CA ALA A 641 34.78 4.87 -2.95
C ALA A 641 34.73 3.50 -2.23
N PRO A 642 35.20 3.40 -0.96
CA PRO A 642 35.32 2.12 -0.26
C PRO A 642 33.98 1.38 -0.09
N LEU A 643 32.86 2.11 0.03
CA LEU A 643 31.54 1.51 0.13
C LEU A 643 31.02 1.07 -1.24
N ILE A 644 31.20 1.90 -2.27
CA ILE A 644 30.80 1.58 -3.65
C ILE A 644 31.52 0.33 -4.14
N HIS A 645 32.84 0.21 -3.93
CA HIS A 645 33.59 -0.99 -4.32
C HIS A 645 33.13 -2.27 -3.62
N LYS A 646 32.56 -2.17 -2.40
CA LYS A 646 31.94 -3.32 -1.73
C LYS A 646 30.54 -3.64 -2.27
N LEU A 647 29.82 -2.65 -2.82
CA LEU A 647 28.47 -2.80 -3.36
C LEU A 647 28.44 -3.22 -4.83
N GLU A 648 29.38 -2.74 -5.64
CA GLU A 648 29.46 -2.93 -7.09
C GLU A 648 29.39 -4.40 -7.52
N PRO A 649 30.06 -5.36 -6.84
CA PRO A 649 29.96 -6.78 -7.19
C PRO A 649 28.54 -7.37 -7.06
N ILE A 650 27.66 -6.77 -6.25
CA ILE A 650 26.26 -7.22 -6.12
C ILE A 650 25.48 -6.90 -7.39
N PHE A 651 25.72 -5.73 -7.97
CA PHE A 651 24.99 -5.21 -9.12
C PHE A 651 25.66 -5.51 -10.47
N GLU A 652 26.89 -6.01 -10.48
CA GLU A 652 27.72 -6.22 -11.68
C GLU A 652 26.97 -6.93 -12.82
N HIS A 653 26.20 -7.99 -12.52
CA HIS A 653 25.41 -8.71 -13.52
C HIS A 653 24.32 -7.83 -14.16
N ALA A 654 23.60 -7.07 -13.34
CA ALA A 654 22.55 -6.17 -13.79
C ALA A 654 23.14 -4.96 -14.55
N THR A 655 24.24 -4.39 -14.06
CA THR A 655 24.91 -3.23 -14.68
C THR A 655 25.51 -3.56 -16.04
N LYS A 656 26.00 -4.79 -16.28
CA LYS A 656 26.50 -5.22 -17.60
C LYS A 656 25.44 -5.22 -18.70
N LEU A 657 24.17 -5.29 -18.34
CA LEU A 657 23.05 -5.25 -19.29
C LEU A 657 22.56 -3.82 -19.55
N VAL A 658 23.04 -2.82 -18.79
CA VAL A 658 22.79 -1.39 -19.02
C VAL A 658 23.89 -0.86 -19.93
N VAL A 659 23.52 -0.34 -21.11
CA VAL A 659 24.49 0.12 -22.11
C VAL A 659 24.79 1.60 -21.90
N ALA A 660 26.04 2.02 -22.05
CA ALA A 660 26.38 3.43 -22.06
C ALA A 660 25.99 4.06 -23.40
N ARG A 661 25.44 5.27 -23.37
CA ARG A 661 25.04 5.99 -24.58
C ARG A 661 26.24 6.29 -25.49
N ASP A 662 26.04 6.13 -26.79
CA ASP A 662 27.08 6.28 -27.82
C ASP A 662 27.82 7.64 -27.72
N GLY A 663 29.15 7.59 -27.74
CA GLY A 663 30.02 8.78 -27.74
C GLY A 663 30.25 9.43 -26.37
N ILE A 664 29.79 8.83 -25.28
CA ILE A 664 30.01 9.34 -23.91
C ILE A 664 31.09 8.50 -23.21
N ASP A 665 32.15 9.17 -22.75
CA ASP A 665 33.16 8.58 -21.87
C ASP A 665 32.58 8.44 -20.44
N PRO A 666 32.41 7.21 -19.90
CA PRO A 666 31.79 6.98 -18.60
C PRO A 666 32.56 7.58 -17.41
N HIS A 667 33.88 7.77 -17.55
CA HIS A 667 34.77 8.27 -16.48
C HIS A 667 35.58 9.51 -16.91
N GLY A 668 35.17 10.17 -18.00
CA GLY A 668 35.89 11.28 -18.61
C GLY A 668 35.45 12.68 -18.13
N GLY A 669 36.01 13.73 -18.75
CA GLY A 669 35.69 15.14 -18.46
C GLY A 669 34.22 15.52 -18.65
N THR A 670 33.47 14.75 -19.45
CA THR A 670 32.03 14.93 -19.65
C THR A 670 31.22 14.76 -18.36
N MET A 671 31.65 13.87 -17.46
CA MET A 671 30.99 13.68 -16.15
C MET A 671 31.00 14.98 -15.35
N TRP A 672 32.18 15.60 -15.20
CA TRP A 672 32.33 16.87 -14.49
C TRP A 672 31.53 18.01 -15.14
N MET A 673 31.47 18.06 -16.48
CA MET A 673 30.65 19.04 -17.19
C MET A 673 29.14 18.87 -16.90
N MET A 674 28.66 17.64 -16.75
CA MET A 674 27.25 17.35 -16.43
C MET A 674 26.91 17.49 -14.94
N MET A 675 27.89 17.61 -14.04
CA MET A 675 27.63 17.97 -12.64
C MET A 675 27.44 19.48 -12.45
N VAL A 676 27.95 20.33 -13.36
CA VAL A 676 27.83 21.80 -13.27
C VAL A 676 26.37 22.28 -13.18
N PRO A 677 25.42 21.77 -13.99
CA PRO A 677 24.01 22.15 -13.85
C PRO A 677 23.40 21.81 -12.49
N GLY A 678 23.83 20.72 -11.84
CA GLY A 678 23.39 20.36 -10.48
C GLY A 678 23.86 21.38 -9.43
N VAL A 679 25.13 21.81 -9.52
CA VAL A 679 25.68 22.87 -8.67
C VAL A 679 25.00 24.21 -8.95
N ALA A 680 24.76 24.55 -10.22
CA ALA A 680 24.04 25.77 -10.60
C ALA A 680 22.60 25.77 -10.05
N ALA A 681 21.89 24.64 -10.16
CA ALA A 681 20.57 24.44 -9.58
C ALA A 681 20.55 24.72 -8.06
N MET A 682 21.56 24.22 -7.34
CA MET A 682 21.70 24.46 -5.91
C MET A 682 21.90 25.95 -5.58
N VAL A 683 22.83 26.64 -6.27
CA VAL A 683 23.10 28.07 -6.08
C VAL A 683 21.86 28.92 -6.39
N VAL A 684 21.19 28.64 -7.52
CA VAL A 684 19.99 29.37 -7.95
C VAL A 684 18.85 29.16 -6.95
N GLY A 685 18.58 27.92 -6.54
CA GLY A 685 17.52 27.62 -5.59
C GLY A 685 17.74 28.24 -4.21
N SER A 686 18.94 28.08 -3.64
CA SER A 686 19.28 28.66 -2.34
C SER A 686 19.32 30.19 -2.39
N GLY A 687 19.84 30.76 -3.48
CA GLY A 687 19.92 32.21 -3.70
C GLY A 687 18.53 32.84 -3.83
N ALA A 688 17.62 32.18 -4.57
CA ALA A 688 16.22 32.60 -4.68
C ALA A 688 15.51 32.56 -3.32
N ALA A 689 15.73 31.52 -2.51
CA ALA A 689 15.17 31.43 -1.16
C ALA A 689 15.71 32.53 -0.23
N TYR A 690 17.02 32.81 -0.29
CA TYR A 690 17.65 33.89 0.46
C TYR A 690 17.06 35.26 0.08
N TRP A 691 16.95 35.53 -1.22
CA TRP A 691 16.36 36.78 -1.71
C TRP A 691 14.89 36.93 -1.28
N ALA A 692 14.08 35.89 -1.45
CA ALA A 692 12.65 35.96 -1.18
C ALA A 692 12.32 36.08 0.32
N TYR A 693 12.96 35.28 1.17
CA TYR A 693 12.57 35.16 2.59
C TYR A 693 13.46 35.93 3.55
N HIS A 694 14.73 36.18 3.21
CA HIS A 694 15.60 36.99 4.05
C HIS A 694 15.61 38.46 3.64
N LEU A 695 15.89 38.77 2.37
CA LEU A 695 15.98 40.15 1.90
C LEU A 695 14.59 40.81 1.76
N GLN A 696 13.65 40.11 1.14
CA GLN A 696 12.29 40.62 0.90
C GLN A 696 11.27 40.23 1.99
N LYS A 697 11.72 39.58 3.08
CA LYS A 697 10.89 39.16 4.22
C LYS A 697 9.60 38.42 3.84
N GLY A 698 9.59 37.70 2.71
CA GLY A 698 8.46 36.91 2.23
C GLY A 698 7.45 37.66 1.35
N GLU A 699 7.65 38.96 1.06
CA GLU A 699 6.79 39.71 0.13
C GLU A 699 6.55 39.03 -1.23
N PRO A 700 7.52 38.32 -1.85
CA PRO A 700 7.27 37.61 -3.10
C PRO A 700 6.18 36.53 -2.99
N GLU A 701 6.12 35.79 -1.88
CA GLU A 701 5.06 34.81 -1.62
C GLU A 701 3.70 35.51 -1.47
N PHE A 702 3.65 36.61 -0.70
CA PHE A 702 2.42 37.37 -0.49
C PHE A 702 1.94 38.09 -1.75
N SER A 703 2.86 38.56 -2.59
CA SER A 703 2.57 39.14 -3.90
C SER A 703 2.00 38.08 -4.84
N PHE A 704 2.63 36.89 -4.90
CA PHE A 704 2.14 35.78 -5.70
C PHE A 704 0.73 35.33 -5.27
N LYS A 705 0.47 35.25 -3.96
CA LYS A 705 -0.87 34.97 -3.41
C LYS A 705 -1.91 36.02 -3.85
N ARG A 706 -1.52 37.30 -3.92
CA ARG A 706 -2.40 38.39 -4.38
C ARG A 706 -2.64 38.35 -5.89
N SER A 707 -1.60 38.07 -6.69
CA SER A 707 -1.67 38.06 -8.16
C SER A 707 -2.35 36.81 -8.73
N MET A 708 -2.09 35.63 -8.14
CA MET A 708 -2.58 34.33 -8.62
C MET A 708 -3.12 33.48 -7.46
N PRO A 709 -4.24 33.87 -6.82
CA PRO A 709 -4.77 33.17 -5.65
C PRO A 709 -5.15 31.72 -5.95
N GLY A 710 -5.67 31.43 -7.16
CA GLY A 710 -6.05 30.08 -7.56
C GLY A 710 -4.87 29.11 -7.63
N LEU A 711 -3.75 29.53 -8.23
CA LEU A 711 -2.55 28.69 -8.34
C LEU A 711 -1.84 28.54 -6.98
N TYR A 712 -1.79 29.60 -6.18
CA TYR A 712 -1.30 29.52 -4.80
C TYR A 712 -2.09 28.50 -3.98
N ASN A 713 -3.42 28.60 -3.98
CA ASN A 713 -4.29 27.67 -3.25
C ASN A 713 -4.13 26.24 -3.77
N LEU A 714 -4.03 26.04 -5.09
CA LEU A 714 -3.82 24.70 -5.65
C LEU A 714 -2.52 24.05 -5.13
N ILE A 715 -1.41 24.78 -5.10
CA ILE A 715 -0.13 24.25 -4.61
C ILE A 715 -0.16 24.06 -3.09
N TYR A 716 -0.77 25.00 -2.36
CA TYR A 716 -0.93 24.95 -0.91
C TYR A 716 -1.81 23.75 -0.48
N ASP A 717 -2.91 23.51 -1.19
CA ASP A 717 -3.83 22.38 -1.01
C ASP A 717 -3.29 21.10 -1.68
N LYS A 718 -1.97 20.96 -1.82
CA LYS A 718 -1.31 19.73 -2.30
C LYS A 718 -1.79 19.25 -3.68
N TRP A 719 -2.03 20.19 -4.60
CA TRP A 719 -2.62 19.94 -5.93
C TRP A 719 -4.05 19.38 -5.90
N ARG A 720 -4.72 19.45 -4.75
CA ARG A 720 -6.03 18.87 -4.48
C ARG A 720 -6.12 17.37 -4.80
N ILE A 721 -4.99 16.67 -4.66
CA ILE A 721 -4.92 15.22 -4.94
C ILE A 721 -5.64 14.45 -3.84
N ASP A 722 -5.57 14.90 -2.59
CA ASP A 722 -6.29 14.31 -1.47
C ASP A 722 -7.81 14.31 -1.76
N GLU A 723 -8.36 15.44 -2.18
CA GLU A 723 -9.79 15.59 -2.52
C GLU A 723 -10.15 14.81 -3.79
N LEU A 724 -9.25 14.73 -4.76
CA LEU A 724 -9.46 13.90 -5.95
C LEU A 724 -9.55 12.42 -5.56
N TYR A 725 -8.68 11.94 -4.67
CA TYR A 725 -8.71 10.57 -4.16
C TYR A 725 -9.98 10.28 -3.37
N ASP A 726 -10.39 11.20 -2.50
CA ASP A 726 -11.61 11.09 -1.71
C ASP A 726 -12.85 11.04 -2.62
N ALA A 727 -12.91 11.90 -3.64
CA ALA A 727 -14.04 11.96 -4.56
C ALA A 727 -14.10 10.78 -5.55
N THR A 728 -12.95 10.28 -6.01
CA THR A 728 -12.91 9.25 -7.06
C THR A 728 -12.79 7.85 -6.49
N VAL A 729 -11.72 7.55 -5.76
CA VAL A 729 -11.43 6.18 -5.30
C VAL A 729 -12.28 5.84 -4.08
N ILE A 730 -12.24 6.67 -3.05
CA ILE A 730 -12.97 6.41 -1.80
C ILE A 730 -14.47 6.51 -2.05
N GLY A 731 -14.94 7.58 -2.69
CA GLY A 731 -16.35 7.75 -3.04
C GLY A 731 -16.91 6.61 -3.90
N MET A 732 -16.14 6.07 -4.85
CA MET A 732 -16.55 4.91 -5.64
C MET A 732 -16.64 3.63 -4.78
N VAL A 733 -15.66 3.38 -3.92
CA VAL A 733 -15.65 2.19 -3.05
C VAL A 733 -16.79 2.26 -2.03
N ASP A 734 -17.06 3.42 -1.44
CA ASP A 734 -18.17 3.63 -0.52
C ASP A 734 -19.51 3.44 -1.23
N ALA A 735 -19.68 3.99 -2.44
CA ALA A 735 -20.88 3.76 -3.25
C ALA A 735 -21.08 2.28 -3.60
N LEU A 736 -20.02 1.55 -3.94
CA LEU A 736 -20.08 0.11 -4.18
C LEU A 736 -20.44 -0.67 -2.91
N ALA A 737 -19.86 -0.31 -1.77
CA ALA A 737 -20.17 -0.92 -0.48
C ALA A 737 -21.64 -0.70 -0.09
N ASP A 738 -22.18 0.49 -0.33
CA ASP A 738 -23.59 0.81 -0.11
C ASP A 738 -24.51 0.00 -1.04
N ILE A 739 -24.13 -0.16 -2.32
CA ILE A 739 -24.88 -1.00 -3.28
C ILE A 739 -24.89 -2.45 -2.81
N PHE A 740 -23.75 -3.01 -2.39
CA PHE A 740 -23.69 -4.39 -1.89
C PHE A 740 -24.47 -4.56 -0.59
N THR A 741 -24.39 -3.60 0.32
CA THR A 741 -25.18 -3.61 1.56
C THR A 741 -26.67 -3.52 1.27
N MET A 742 -27.08 -2.74 0.26
CA MET A 742 -28.47 -2.67 -0.19
C MET A 742 -28.90 -3.99 -0.83
N ALA A 743 -28.08 -4.58 -1.70
CA ALA A 743 -28.36 -5.87 -2.31
C ALA A 743 -28.52 -6.97 -1.26
N ASP A 744 -27.67 -7.01 -0.24
CA ASP A 744 -27.77 -7.96 0.88
C ASP A 744 -29.10 -7.79 1.64
N LYS A 745 -29.42 -6.56 2.05
CA LYS A 745 -30.67 -6.24 2.76
C LYS A 745 -31.94 -6.52 1.95
N TRP A 746 -31.92 -6.30 0.64
CA TRP A 746 -33.11 -6.45 -0.22
C TRP A 746 -33.25 -7.86 -0.79
N ILE A 747 -32.17 -8.43 -1.31
CA ILE A 747 -32.20 -9.73 -1.99
C ILE A 747 -32.08 -10.85 -0.96
N VAL A 748 -31.04 -10.83 -0.12
CA VAL A 748 -30.75 -11.93 0.81
C VAL A 748 -31.74 -11.90 1.97
N ASP A 749 -31.82 -10.77 2.68
CA ASP A 749 -32.74 -10.67 3.83
C ASP A 749 -34.19 -10.48 3.37
N GLY A 750 -34.41 -9.63 2.37
CA GLY A 750 -35.76 -9.30 1.90
C GLY A 750 -36.42 -10.43 1.14
N VAL A 751 -35.83 -10.91 0.04
CA VAL A 751 -36.43 -11.94 -0.81
C VAL A 751 -36.18 -13.32 -0.23
N ILE A 752 -34.93 -13.72 0.00
CA ILE A 752 -34.62 -15.11 0.34
C ILE A 752 -35.14 -15.44 1.74
N ALA A 753 -34.83 -14.65 2.77
CA ALA A 753 -35.20 -14.97 4.15
C ALA A 753 -36.71 -14.74 4.43
N ARG A 754 -37.31 -13.62 3.99
CA ARG A 754 -38.73 -13.37 4.28
C ARG A 754 -39.67 -14.21 3.41
N LEU A 755 -39.36 -14.47 2.14
CA LEU A 755 -40.22 -15.30 1.30
C LEU A 755 -40.27 -16.74 1.82
N THR A 756 -39.11 -17.30 2.16
CA THR A 756 -39.05 -18.65 2.74
C THR A 756 -39.76 -18.72 4.09
N GLY A 757 -39.58 -17.72 4.96
CA GLY A 757 -40.31 -17.60 6.22
C GLY A 757 -41.83 -17.48 6.03
N MET A 758 -42.28 -16.66 5.07
CA MET A 758 -43.70 -16.48 4.75
C MET A 758 -44.32 -17.76 4.18
N LEU A 759 -43.62 -18.45 3.28
CA LEU A 759 -44.09 -19.73 2.73
C LEU A 759 -44.21 -20.79 3.82
N ALA A 760 -43.22 -20.92 4.69
CA ALA A 760 -43.26 -21.88 5.80
C ALA A 760 -44.42 -21.56 6.77
N GLN A 761 -44.61 -20.29 7.13
CA GLN A 761 -45.73 -19.86 7.97
C GLN A 761 -47.08 -20.10 7.30
N GLY A 762 -47.19 -19.83 5.99
CA GLY A 762 -48.39 -20.06 5.20
C GLY A 762 -48.77 -21.54 5.16
N ILE A 763 -47.81 -22.42 4.86
CA ILE A 763 -48.00 -23.87 4.89
C ILE A 763 -48.41 -24.33 6.29
N GLY A 764 -47.74 -23.84 7.34
CA GLY A 764 -48.08 -24.14 8.73
C GLY A 764 -49.50 -23.69 9.12
N ALA A 765 -49.92 -22.51 8.67
CA ALA A 765 -51.27 -21.99 8.90
C ALA A 765 -52.34 -22.86 8.20
N VAL A 766 -52.09 -23.28 6.96
CA VAL A 766 -53.00 -24.17 6.22
C VAL A 766 -53.07 -25.55 6.88
N LEU A 767 -51.92 -26.14 7.23
CA LEU A 767 -51.88 -27.44 7.92
C LEU A 767 -52.59 -27.41 9.27
N ARG A 768 -52.52 -26.28 10.01
CA ARG A 768 -53.23 -26.09 11.27
C ARG A 768 -54.75 -26.20 11.11
N VAL A 769 -55.32 -25.78 9.98
CA VAL A 769 -56.78 -25.87 9.74
C VAL A 769 -57.27 -27.32 9.71
N PHE A 770 -56.42 -28.28 9.33
CA PHE A 770 -56.79 -29.71 9.36
C PHE A 770 -56.96 -30.25 10.78
N HIS A 771 -56.48 -29.56 11.81
CA HIS A 771 -56.59 -29.96 13.21
C HIS A 771 -57.73 -29.20 13.91
N THR A 772 -58.96 -29.65 13.71
CA THR A 772 -60.20 -28.98 14.18
C THR A 772 -60.60 -29.33 15.62
N GLY A 773 -59.87 -30.23 16.29
CA GLY A 773 -60.19 -30.73 17.64
C GLY A 773 -61.39 -31.67 17.72
N ARG A 774 -62.05 -31.98 16.58
CA ARG A 774 -63.18 -32.91 16.50
C ARG A 774 -62.69 -34.33 16.21
N VAL A 775 -62.86 -35.24 17.17
CA VAL A 775 -62.40 -36.65 17.08
C VAL A 775 -62.94 -37.36 15.84
N GLN A 776 -64.16 -37.03 15.39
CA GLN A 776 -64.80 -37.64 14.23
C GLN A 776 -64.04 -37.38 12.91
N ILE A 777 -63.41 -36.22 12.76
CA ILE A 777 -62.65 -35.86 11.54
C ILE A 777 -61.35 -36.66 11.47
N TYR A 778 -60.70 -36.91 12.61
CA TYR A 778 -59.52 -37.78 12.67
C TYR A 778 -59.85 -39.25 12.37
N ALA A 779 -61.00 -39.74 12.84
CA ALA A 779 -61.45 -41.09 12.51
C ALA A 779 -61.73 -41.22 10.99
N ALA A 780 -62.40 -40.23 10.39
CA ALA A 780 -62.65 -40.21 8.95
C ALA A 780 -61.35 -40.16 8.13
N SER A 781 -60.37 -39.34 8.52
CA SER A 781 -59.08 -39.26 7.83
C SER A 781 -58.27 -40.56 7.94
N MET A 782 -58.33 -41.25 9.08
CA MET A 782 -57.74 -42.60 9.22
C MET A 782 -58.39 -43.62 8.29
N VAL A 783 -59.72 -43.58 8.14
CA VAL A 783 -60.43 -44.46 7.20
C VAL A 783 -60.04 -44.16 5.75
N VAL A 784 -59.94 -42.89 5.35
CA VAL A 784 -59.45 -42.50 4.01
C VAL A 784 -58.01 -42.98 3.80
N GLY A 785 -57.14 -42.83 4.80
CA GLY A 785 -55.77 -43.35 4.76
C GLY A 785 -55.72 -44.88 4.61
N LEU A 786 -56.54 -45.61 5.36
CA LEU A 786 -56.69 -47.07 5.26
C LEU A 786 -57.22 -47.50 3.89
N LEU A 787 -58.19 -46.78 3.33
CA LEU A 787 -58.72 -47.03 1.99
C LEU A 787 -57.66 -46.74 0.91
N GLY A 788 -56.87 -45.67 1.06
CA GLY A 788 -55.78 -45.32 0.17
C GLY A 788 -54.66 -46.37 0.18
N MET A 789 -54.25 -46.81 1.37
CA MET A 789 -53.33 -47.94 1.52
C MET A 789 -53.92 -49.23 0.93
N GLY A 790 -55.18 -49.55 1.23
CA GLY A 790 -55.86 -50.70 0.67
C GLY A 790 -55.90 -50.68 -0.85
N TRP A 791 -56.23 -49.53 -1.45
CA TRP A 791 -56.18 -49.31 -2.90
C TRP A 791 -54.78 -49.55 -3.47
N PHE A 792 -53.75 -48.98 -2.83
CA PHE A 792 -52.36 -49.18 -3.23
C PHE A 792 -51.96 -50.66 -3.21
N PHE A 793 -52.39 -51.44 -2.21
CA PHE A 793 -52.11 -52.89 -2.16
C PHE A 793 -52.97 -53.71 -3.14
N VAL A 794 -54.16 -53.25 -3.49
CA VAL A 794 -55.08 -53.93 -4.42
C VAL A 794 -54.73 -53.64 -5.88
N GLN A 795 -54.07 -52.52 -6.20
CA GLN A 795 -53.60 -52.25 -7.56
C GLN A 795 -52.24 -52.92 -7.81
N PRO A 796 -52.11 -53.77 -8.85
CA PRO A 796 -50.81 -54.32 -9.23
C PRO A 796 -49.92 -53.22 -9.83
N HIS A 797 -48.67 -53.14 -9.37
CA HIS A 797 -47.69 -52.18 -9.87
C HIS A 797 -46.63 -52.92 -10.69
N ALA A 798 -46.77 -52.89 -12.01
CA ALA A 798 -45.80 -53.48 -12.94
C ALA A 798 -44.70 -52.45 -13.23
N HIS A 799 -43.62 -52.44 -12.45
CA HIS A 799 -42.41 -51.67 -12.75
C HIS A 799 -41.27 -52.63 -13.06
N VAL A 800 -40.53 -52.41 -14.15
CA VAL A 800 -39.46 -53.29 -14.62
C VAL A 800 -38.13 -52.56 -14.60
N VAL A 801 -37.11 -53.21 -14.07
CA VAL A 801 -35.72 -52.77 -14.11
C VAL A 801 -34.98 -53.62 -15.14
N VAL A 802 -34.25 -52.97 -16.04
CA VAL A 802 -33.51 -53.62 -17.13
C VAL A 802 -32.02 -53.49 -16.83
N ASP A 803 -31.32 -54.61 -16.88
CA ASP A 803 -29.86 -54.70 -16.79
C ASP A 803 -29.28 -54.97 -18.18
N ASP A 804 -28.59 -53.97 -18.71
CA ASP A 804 -28.07 -53.88 -20.09
C ASP A 804 -26.54 -54.02 -20.17
N GLU A 805 -25.84 -54.45 -19.10
CA GLU A 805 -24.37 -54.50 -19.06
C GLU A 805 -23.76 -55.36 -20.19
N GLU A 806 -24.40 -56.48 -20.53
CA GLU A 806 -23.96 -57.39 -21.60
C GLU A 806 -24.56 -57.09 -22.98
N LEU A 807 -25.39 -56.04 -23.10
CA LEU A 807 -26.11 -55.71 -24.33
C LEU A 807 -25.16 -55.42 -25.51
N ARG A 808 -24.00 -54.82 -25.26
CA ARG A 808 -23.02 -54.49 -26.32
C ARG A 808 -22.18 -55.70 -26.75
N SER A 809 -21.71 -56.51 -25.79
CA SER A 809 -20.80 -57.63 -26.03
C SER A 809 -21.53 -58.86 -26.59
N THR A 810 -22.42 -59.47 -25.81
CA THR A 810 -23.12 -60.73 -26.14
C THR A 810 -24.53 -60.47 -26.69
N GLY A 811 -25.11 -59.29 -26.41
CA GLY A 811 -26.49 -58.97 -26.76
C GLY A 811 -27.51 -59.47 -25.74
N LYS A 812 -27.04 -60.02 -24.61
CA LYS A 812 -27.87 -60.53 -23.53
C LYS A 812 -28.39 -59.37 -22.67
N VAL A 813 -29.69 -59.42 -22.36
CA VAL A 813 -30.40 -58.45 -21.50
C VAL A 813 -31.17 -59.21 -20.44
N VAL A 814 -31.10 -58.72 -19.20
CA VAL A 814 -31.83 -59.28 -18.07
C VAL A 814 -32.88 -58.26 -17.62
N ALA A 815 -34.16 -58.59 -17.77
CA ALA A 815 -35.25 -57.76 -17.28
C ALA A 815 -35.83 -58.37 -15.99
N THR A 816 -35.97 -57.55 -14.94
CA THR A 816 -36.50 -57.96 -13.63
C THR A 816 -37.71 -57.11 -13.26
N ALA A 817 -38.85 -57.76 -13.03
CA ALA A 817 -40.06 -57.11 -12.55
C ALA A 817 -39.99 -56.88 -11.03
N SER A 818 -40.57 -55.78 -10.56
CA SER A 818 -40.54 -55.42 -9.13
C SER A 818 -41.30 -56.46 -8.28
N PRO A 819 -40.75 -56.87 -7.11
CA PRO A 819 -41.39 -57.84 -6.24
C PRO A 819 -42.64 -57.25 -5.59
N GLY A 820 -43.72 -58.04 -5.53
CA GLY A 820 -44.96 -57.66 -4.86
C GLY A 820 -45.64 -58.83 -4.17
N LEU A 821 -46.48 -58.54 -3.18
CA LEU A 821 -47.04 -59.57 -2.30
C LEU A 821 -48.01 -60.46 -3.08
N GLY A 822 -47.57 -61.71 -3.32
CA GLY A 822 -48.31 -62.72 -4.09
C GLY A 822 -48.54 -62.35 -5.57
N TYR A 823 -47.60 -61.61 -6.16
CA TYR A 823 -47.59 -61.35 -7.59
C TYR A 823 -47.18 -62.60 -8.37
N SER A 824 -47.92 -62.90 -9.44
CA SER A 824 -47.52 -63.86 -10.47
C SER A 824 -47.14 -63.11 -11.73
N TYR A 825 -46.01 -63.49 -12.33
CA TYR A 825 -45.43 -62.84 -13.49
C TYR A 825 -45.69 -63.68 -14.74
N ALA A 826 -46.04 -63.02 -15.84
CA ALA A 826 -46.13 -63.64 -17.15
C ALA A 826 -45.43 -62.76 -18.17
N TRP A 827 -44.31 -63.23 -18.71
CA TRP A 827 -43.57 -62.53 -19.75
C TRP A 827 -44.02 -62.99 -21.14
N SER A 828 -44.26 -62.03 -22.03
CA SER A 828 -44.64 -62.26 -23.42
C SER A 828 -43.85 -61.35 -24.35
N GLY A 829 -43.40 -61.88 -25.48
CA GLY A 829 -42.58 -61.15 -26.45
C GLY A 829 -42.15 -62.06 -27.60
N GLU A 830 -41.85 -61.46 -28.75
CA GLU A 830 -41.52 -62.19 -29.97
C GLU A 830 -40.26 -63.06 -29.76
N GLY A 831 -40.37 -64.38 -29.95
CA GLY A 831 -39.27 -65.35 -29.76
C GLY A 831 -38.84 -65.62 -28.31
N LEU A 832 -39.63 -65.21 -27.31
CA LEU A 832 -39.36 -65.46 -25.89
C LEU A 832 -40.09 -66.73 -25.42
N GLN A 833 -39.42 -67.62 -24.69
CA GLN A 833 -40.14 -68.71 -24.02
C GLN A 833 -40.96 -68.13 -22.85
N PRO A 834 -42.23 -68.52 -22.69
CA PRO A 834 -43.07 -68.00 -21.62
C PRO A 834 -42.48 -68.38 -20.25
N SER A 835 -41.99 -67.38 -19.52
CA SER A 835 -41.43 -67.53 -18.17
C SER A 835 -42.40 -66.99 -17.13
N LYS A 836 -42.53 -67.72 -16.02
CA LYS A 836 -43.30 -67.31 -14.83
C LYS A 836 -42.44 -66.70 -13.73
N SER A 837 -41.14 -66.57 -13.96
CA SER A 837 -40.23 -65.92 -13.00
C SER A 837 -40.41 -64.40 -13.05
N ASP A 838 -40.12 -63.76 -11.93
CA ASP A 838 -39.88 -62.31 -11.80
C ASP A 838 -38.78 -61.77 -12.72
N ARG A 839 -37.87 -62.64 -13.19
CA ARG A 839 -36.76 -62.32 -14.07
C ARG A 839 -36.83 -63.06 -15.40
N VAL A 840 -36.51 -62.38 -16.50
CA VAL A 840 -36.38 -63.01 -17.81
C VAL A 840 -35.13 -62.53 -18.54
N GLU A 841 -34.48 -63.46 -19.24
CA GLU A 841 -33.26 -63.21 -20.00
C GLU A 841 -33.58 -63.37 -21.49
N PHE A 842 -33.20 -62.39 -22.30
CA PHE A 842 -33.38 -62.45 -23.75
C PHE A 842 -32.21 -61.82 -24.49
N VAL A 843 -32.01 -62.26 -25.73
CA VAL A 843 -30.92 -61.76 -26.58
C VAL A 843 -31.49 -60.84 -27.65
N VAL A 844 -30.85 -59.69 -27.86
CA VAL A 844 -31.17 -58.73 -28.91
C VAL A 844 -30.06 -58.76 -29.97
N ASP A 845 -30.44 -59.04 -31.22
CA ASP A 845 -29.51 -59.04 -32.36
C ASP A 845 -29.02 -57.61 -32.66
N GLN A 846 -27.81 -57.48 -33.22
CA GLN A 846 -27.25 -56.17 -33.58
C GLN A 846 -28.15 -55.41 -34.57
N GLY A 847 -28.45 -54.15 -34.26
CA GLY A 847 -29.28 -53.28 -35.09
C GLY A 847 -30.79 -53.55 -35.03
N LYS A 848 -31.25 -54.49 -34.19
CA LYS A 848 -32.68 -54.77 -33.99
C LYS A 848 -33.18 -54.22 -32.64
N THR A 849 -34.47 -53.91 -32.60
CA THR A 849 -35.21 -53.58 -31.38
C THR A 849 -36.08 -54.76 -30.99
N ARG A 850 -36.13 -55.07 -29.69
CA ARG A 850 -36.99 -56.12 -29.15
C ARG A 850 -37.88 -55.56 -28.06
N GLU A 851 -39.16 -55.89 -28.14
CA GLU A 851 -40.16 -55.51 -27.15
C GLU A 851 -40.56 -56.73 -26.32
N VAL A 852 -40.58 -56.55 -25.01
CA VAL A 852 -41.03 -57.56 -24.05
C VAL A 852 -42.05 -56.93 -23.12
N VAL A 853 -43.17 -57.61 -22.91
CA VAL A 853 -44.26 -57.18 -22.04
C VAL A 853 -44.33 -58.12 -20.85
N VAL A 854 -44.32 -57.57 -19.64
CA VAL A 854 -44.66 -58.31 -18.42
C VAL A 854 -46.08 -58.00 -18.00
N THR A 855 -46.86 -59.05 -17.78
CA THR A 855 -48.15 -58.97 -17.11
C THR A 855 -47.97 -59.44 -15.69
N VAL A 856 -48.17 -58.54 -14.73
CA VAL A 856 -48.12 -58.81 -13.30
C VAL A 856 -49.54 -58.95 -12.79
N ARG A 857 -49.86 -60.11 -12.25
CA ARG A 857 -51.17 -60.39 -11.66
C ARG A 857 -51.03 -60.54 -10.15
N ASN A 858 -51.87 -59.84 -9.39
CA ASN A 858 -51.86 -59.96 -7.93
C ASN A 858 -52.78 -61.07 -7.40
N VAL A 859 -52.74 -61.31 -6.09
CA VAL A 859 -53.57 -62.30 -5.38
C VAL A 859 -55.08 -62.06 -5.57
N PHE A 860 -55.48 -60.80 -5.81
CA PHE A 860 -56.87 -60.40 -6.06
C PHE A 860 -57.28 -60.57 -7.53
N GLY A 861 -56.42 -61.14 -8.38
CA GLY A 861 -56.69 -61.47 -9.76
C GLY A 861 -56.65 -60.28 -10.73
N ARG A 862 -56.25 -59.08 -10.29
CA ARG A 862 -56.06 -57.89 -11.14
C ARG A 862 -54.71 -57.94 -11.83
N GLU A 863 -54.66 -57.41 -13.05
CA GLU A 863 -53.47 -57.42 -13.90
C GLU A 863 -53.00 -55.99 -14.20
N ALA A 864 -51.69 -55.78 -14.16
CA ALA A 864 -51.03 -54.60 -14.71
C ALA A 864 -49.96 -55.04 -15.70
N GLN A 865 -49.77 -54.26 -16.76
CA GLN A 865 -48.79 -54.54 -17.79
C GLN A 865 -47.74 -53.45 -17.84
N ALA A 866 -46.49 -53.85 -18.02
CA ALA A 866 -45.39 -52.95 -18.35
C ALA A 866 -44.71 -53.42 -19.62
N LYS A 867 -44.45 -52.46 -20.51
CA LYS A 867 -43.75 -52.68 -21.78
C LYS A 867 -42.32 -52.22 -21.64
N VAL A 868 -41.39 -53.05 -22.09
CA VAL A 868 -39.96 -52.76 -22.12
C VAL A 868 -39.46 -52.94 -23.55
N THR A 869 -38.89 -51.87 -24.10
CA THR A 869 -38.35 -51.84 -25.45
C THR A 869 -36.84 -51.66 -25.37
N VAL A 870 -36.07 -52.64 -25.82
CA VAL A 870 -34.58 -52.61 -25.80
C VAL A 870 -34.04 -52.68 -27.22
N THR A 871 -33.19 -51.71 -27.58
CA THR A 871 -32.59 -51.61 -28.91
C THR A 871 -31.08 -51.81 -28.83
N ARG A 872 -30.54 -52.77 -29.58
CA ARG A 872 -29.10 -52.98 -29.68
C ARG A 872 -28.51 -52.18 -30.85
N PRO A 873 -27.51 -51.31 -30.64
CA PRO A 873 -26.85 -50.57 -31.72
C PRO A 873 -26.19 -51.51 -32.75
N ALA A 874 -26.19 -51.14 -34.03
CA ALA A 874 -25.46 -51.86 -35.08
C ALA A 874 -23.93 -51.76 -34.86
N ALA A 875 -23.17 -52.81 -35.19
CA ALA A 875 -21.73 -52.79 -35.09
C ALA A 875 -21.12 -51.66 -35.94
N ARG A 876 -20.19 -50.88 -35.35
CA ARG A 876 -19.39 -49.93 -36.12
C ARG A 876 -18.59 -50.70 -37.19
N PRO A 877 -18.53 -50.23 -38.45
CA PRO A 877 -17.57 -50.76 -39.41
C PRO A 877 -16.14 -50.60 -38.85
N GLY A 878 -15.30 -51.60 -39.08
CA GLY A 878 -13.92 -51.65 -38.57
C GLY A 878 -13.06 -50.46 -39.02
N PRO A 879 -11.86 -50.28 -38.44
CA PRO A 879 -11.02 -49.11 -38.66
C PRO A 879 -10.55 -49.10 -40.13
N GLY A 880 -11.17 -48.27 -40.94
CA GLY A 880 -10.86 -48.16 -42.37
C GLY A 880 -11.87 -47.41 -43.24
N GLN A 881 -13.08 -47.10 -42.75
CA GLN A 881 -14.04 -46.26 -43.48
C GLN A 881 -14.37 -45.01 -42.66
N GLN A 882 -14.07 -43.84 -43.25
CA GLN A 882 -14.37 -42.52 -42.68
C GLN A 882 -15.88 -42.37 -42.40
N PRO A 883 -16.29 -41.73 -41.31
CA PRO A 883 -17.70 -41.45 -41.08
C PRO A 883 -18.19 -40.43 -42.11
N ILE A 884 -19.21 -40.82 -42.87
CA ILE A 884 -20.02 -39.92 -43.69
C ILE A 884 -20.69 -38.91 -42.73
N MET A 885 -20.52 -37.61 -42.99
CA MET A 885 -21.24 -36.55 -42.29
C MET A 885 -22.75 -36.80 -42.35
N LEU A 886 -23.39 -37.03 -41.21
CA LEU A 886 -24.84 -36.93 -41.09
C LEU A 886 -25.22 -35.45 -41.08
N GLN A 887 -25.94 -35.01 -42.11
CA GLN A 887 -26.68 -33.74 -42.10
C GLN A 887 -27.68 -33.74 -40.92
N PRO A 888 -27.93 -32.59 -40.28
CA PRO A 888 -28.95 -32.50 -39.24
C PRO A 888 -30.33 -32.78 -39.85
N LEU A 889 -31.09 -33.69 -39.24
CA LEU A 889 -32.51 -33.90 -39.57
C LEU A 889 -33.31 -32.61 -39.27
N PRO A 890 -34.28 -32.25 -40.13
CA PRO A 890 -35.07 -31.03 -39.97
C PRO A 890 -36.01 -31.14 -38.77
N GLN A 891 -36.12 -30.05 -38.00
CA GLN A 891 -37.13 -29.87 -36.96
C GLN A 891 -38.54 -29.99 -37.56
N GLN A 892 -39.34 -30.94 -37.05
CA GLN A 892 -40.80 -30.94 -37.14
C GLN A 892 -41.35 -30.76 -35.72
N GLY A 893 -42.30 -29.88 -35.40
CA GLY A 893 -42.99 -28.89 -36.21
C GLY A 893 -43.65 -27.85 -35.30
N ALA A 894 -43.58 -26.59 -35.71
CA ALA A 894 -44.49 -25.55 -35.25
C ALA A 894 -45.81 -25.69 -36.02
N LEU A 895 -46.92 -25.57 -35.29
CA LEU A 895 -48.28 -25.56 -35.82
C LEU A 895 -48.43 -24.47 -36.89
N THR A 896 -48.79 -24.85 -38.12
CA THR A 896 -49.27 -23.95 -39.16
C THR A 896 -50.80 -23.83 -39.11
N PRO A 897 -51.38 -22.62 -39.29
CA PRO A 897 -52.80 -22.47 -39.61
C PRO A 897 -53.04 -22.69 -41.12
N PRO A 898 -54.28 -23.00 -41.54
CA PRO A 898 -54.57 -23.52 -42.88
C PRO A 898 -54.57 -22.42 -43.96
N SER A 899 -54.12 -22.82 -45.15
CA SER A 899 -54.11 -22.05 -46.39
C SER A 899 -55.51 -21.86 -46.97
N GLY A 900 -55.82 -20.63 -47.37
CA GLY A 900 -56.90 -20.29 -48.29
C GLY A 900 -56.41 -19.29 -49.34
N ASP A 901 -56.44 -19.73 -50.60
CA ASP A 901 -56.57 -19.04 -51.89
C ASP A 901 -56.18 -17.54 -52.03
N ALA A 902 -55.28 -17.26 -52.98
CA ALA A 902 -55.13 -15.95 -53.63
C ALA A 902 -56.13 -15.84 -54.81
N PRO A 903 -56.62 -14.65 -55.21
CA PRO A 903 -55.83 -13.69 -56.02
C PRO A 903 -56.28 -12.20 -55.86
N PRO A 904 -56.03 -11.26 -56.80
CA PRO A 904 -54.81 -10.44 -56.99
C PRO A 904 -55.07 -8.90 -56.87
N ASP A 905 -54.05 -8.10 -57.20
CA ASP A 905 -54.05 -6.64 -57.46
C ASP A 905 -53.89 -5.65 -56.28
N GLN A 906 -52.73 -5.00 -56.17
CA GLN A 906 -52.51 -3.56 -56.50
C GLN A 906 -51.16 -3.02 -55.99
N LYS A 907 -50.68 -1.99 -56.70
CA LYS A 907 -49.35 -1.34 -56.74
C LYS A 907 -48.91 -0.58 -55.46
N PRO A 908 -47.62 -0.16 -55.36
CA PRO A 908 -46.98 0.27 -54.13
C PRO A 908 -47.20 1.76 -53.82
N MET A 909 -47.20 2.14 -52.54
CA MET A 909 -47.21 3.55 -52.13
C MET A 909 -45.99 3.88 -51.26
N LYS A 910 -45.08 4.67 -51.86
CA LYS A 910 -44.04 5.46 -51.18
C LYS A 910 -44.72 6.54 -50.34
N LEU A 911 -44.15 6.86 -49.17
CA LEU A 911 -44.28 8.19 -48.57
C LEU A 911 -42.94 8.59 -47.93
N GLU A 912 -42.26 9.52 -48.61
CA GLU A 912 -41.23 10.39 -48.06
C GLU A 912 -41.89 11.58 -47.34
N GLY A 913 -41.24 12.04 -46.27
CA GLY A 913 -40.92 13.47 -46.13
C GLY A 913 -41.86 14.40 -45.35
N ASN A 914 -41.25 15.04 -44.35
CA ASN A 914 -41.56 16.38 -43.80
C ASN A 914 -42.82 16.55 -42.94
N GLN A 915 -42.89 17.46 -41.97
CA GLN A 915 -41.98 18.23 -41.12
C GLN A 915 -42.91 19.12 -40.27
N VAL A 916 -42.49 19.45 -39.04
CA VAL A 916 -42.86 20.66 -38.28
C VAL A 916 -44.25 20.72 -37.63
N GLY A 917 -44.27 21.04 -36.33
CA GLY A 917 -45.46 21.56 -35.64
C GLY A 917 -45.35 21.50 -34.13
N GLY A 918 -44.81 22.55 -33.50
CA GLY A 918 -44.49 22.58 -32.07
C GLY A 918 -45.67 22.77 -31.11
N LEU A 919 -45.32 22.62 -29.82
CA LEU A 919 -45.74 23.46 -28.68
C LEU A 919 -47.23 23.48 -28.28
N LEU A 920 -47.53 22.89 -27.10
CA LEU A 920 -47.95 23.62 -25.87
C LEU A 920 -48.65 22.71 -24.83
N ARG A 921 -48.29 22.95 -23.56
CA ARG A 921 -49.04 22.67 -22.29
C ARG A 921 -49.28 21.19 -21.95
N GLY A 922 -48.95 20.67 -20.78
CA GLY A 922 -48.91 21.29 -19.45
C GLY A 922 -49.97 20.63 -18.58
N GLU A 923 -49.52 20.04 -17.47
CA GLU A 923 -50.25 19.74 -16.22
C GLU A 923 -50.91 18.35 -15.96
N VAL A 924 -50.32 17.69 -14.95
CA VAL A 924 -50.93 17.13 -13.71
C VAL A 924 -51.50 15.70 -13.74
N GLY A 925 -50.79 14.81 -13.02
CA GLY A 925 -51.32 14.11 -11.83
C GLY A 925 -51.73 12.64 -11.96
N GLN A 926 -50.85 11.70 -11.61
CA GLN A 926 -50.70 11.06 -10.28
C GLN A 926 -49.54 10.07 -10.30
#